data_AF-A0AAV0M1Q2-F1
#
_entry.id   AF-A0AAV0M1Q2-F1
#
_cell.length_a   1.000
_cell.length_b   1.000
_cell.length_c   1.000
_cell.angle_alpha   90.00
_cell.angle_beta   90.00
_cell.angle_gamma   90.00
#
_symmetry.space_group_name_H-M   'P 1'
#
loop_
_entity.id
_entity.type
_entity.pdbx_description
1 polymer ?
#
loop_
_entity_poly.entity_id
_entity_poly.type
_entity_poly.pdbx_seq_one_letter_code
_entity_poly.pdbx_strand_id
1 'polypeptide(L)'
;MASSSRGGADQPTPPQPQQRRIMRTQTAGNLGESIFDSEVVPSSLVEIAPILRVANEVESSNPRVAYLCRFYAFEKAHRLDPTSSGRGVRQFKTALLQRLERENDPTLKGRVKKSDAREMQSFYQHYYKKYIQALQNAADKADRAQLTKAYQTANVLFEVLKAVNMTQSIEVDREILEAQDKVAEKTQLYVAYNILPLDPDSANQAIMRFPEIQAAVVALRNTRGLPWPKDHKRKKDEDILDWLHAMFGFQKGNVANQREHLILLLANVHIRQFPKMDQQPKLDDRALTDVMKKLFKNYKKWCKYLDRKSSLWMPTIQQEVQQRKLLYMGLYLLIWGEAANLRFMPECLCYIYHHMAFELYGMLAGNVSPMTGENVKPAYGGEEEAFLSKVVTPIYNVIAKEAQRSKKGKSKHSQWRNYDDLNEYFWSVDCFRLGWPMRADADFFSSPAELHPFEKNGDNNKPAYRDRWVGKVNFVEIRSFWHIFRSFDRMWSFFILCLQAMIIIAWNDSAGRPIFTGEVVKKVLSIFITAAILKLGQAVLDIIINWKARQMMSFHVKLRYILKFVSAAAWVVVLPVTYAYTWRDPSGFAQTIQSWFGSNVSSPSLFILAVVIYLSPNMLAAVLFLFPFIRRFLEQSHYKIVMLVMWWSQPPLYVGRGMHESTLSLFKYTVFWVLLIVTKLAFSYYIEIKPLVTPTRAIMSVHITTFQWHEFFPQARNNIGVVIALWAPIILVYFMDTQIWYAIFSTLFGGVYGAFRRLGEIRTLGMLRSRFQSLPGAFNARLTPEERSEPKKRGLKATLSRNFATVIPSNKEKEAARFAQLWNKIITSFREEDLISDREMDLLLVPYWADRDLDLIQWPPFLLASKIPIALDMAKDSNGKDKELKKRIEADSYMSCAVRECYASFRNIIKFLVQGDREKEVIDYIFEEVDKHVDVGDLISEYKMSALPNLYEHFVKLIKYLLVNKPEDRDQVVILFQDMLEVVTRDIMMEDQISSLVDSIHGGPGHEGMVPLDQQYQLFASSGAIKFPIEPVTEAWKEKIKRLDLLLTTKESAMDVPSNLEARRRISFFSNSLFMDMPTAPKVRNMLSFS
;
A
#
# COMPACT_ATOMS: atom_id res chain seq x y z
N MET A 1 8.65 -19.15 -41.78
CA MET A 1 9.94 -19.86 -41.71
C MET A 1 10.86 -19.11 -40.77
N ALA A 2 11.57 -19.88 -39.93
CA ALA A 2 12.72 -19.55 -39.06
C ALA A 2 12.42 -19.83 -37.58
N SER A 3 12.65 -21.09 -37.24
CA SER A 3 12.77 -21.69 -35.92
C SER A 3 14.11 -21.35 -35.27
N SER A 4 14.15 -21.18 -33.95
CA SER A 4 15.32 -21.58 -33.14
C SER A 4 14.89 -21.94 -31.72
N SER A 5 15.03 -23.22 -31.43
CA SER A 5 14.89 -23.90 -30.14
C SER A 5 16.25 -24.10 -29.47
N ARG A 6 16.32 -23.90 -28.14
CA ARG A 6 17.21 -24.48 -27.09
C ARG A 6 17.28 -23.46 -25.93
N GLY A 7 17.19 -23.77 -24.65
CA GLY A 7 17.05 -24.99 -23.86
C GLY A 7 17.30 -24.64 -22.38
N GLY A 8 16.43 -25.12 -21.47
CA GLY A 8 16.62 -25.38 -20.03
C GLY A 8 17.22 -24.35 -19.06
N ALA A 9 16.44 -23.94 -18.05
CA ALA A 9 16.78 -24.10 -16.62
C ALA A 9 15.70 -23.45 -15.71
N ASP A 10 15.41 -24.13 -14.61
CA ASP A 10 14.39 -23.85 -13.60
C ASP A 10 14.39 -22.42 -13.04
N GLN A 11 13.19 -21.81 -12.97
CA GLN A 11 12.89 -20.75 -12.00
C GLN A 11 11.49 -20.95 -11.37
N PRO A 12 11.35 -20.66 -10.07
CA PRO A 12 10.18 -21.03 -9.28
C PRO A 12 9.03 -20.04 -9.46
N THR A 13 7.82 -20.57 -9.55
CA THR A 13 6.55 -19.83 -9.46
C THR A 13 6.38 -19.15 -8.09
N PRO A 14 5.73 -17.97 -8.03
CA PRO A 14 5.54 -17.21 -6.78
C PRO A 14 4.57 -17.93 -5.81
N PRO A 15 4.73 -17.75 -4.48
CA PRO A 15 3.89 -18.44 -3.50
C PRO A 15 2.45 -17.92 -3.55
N GLN A 16 1.53 -18.84 -3.83
CA GLN A 16 0.10 -18.65 -3.63
C GLN A 16 -0.18 -18.45 -2.12
N PRO A 17 -1.16 -17.62 -1.73
CA PRO A 17 -1.65 -17.61 -0.37
C PRO A 17 -2.18 -19.01 -0.05
N GLN A 18 -1.74 -19.59 1.09
CA GLN A 18 -2.12 -20.92 1.55
C GLN A 18 -3.65 -21.06 1.58
N GLN A 19 -4.20 -21.63 0.51
CA GLN A 19 -5.50 -22.28 0.57
C GLN A 19 -5.34 -23.45 1.51
N ARG A 20 -6.03 -23.40 2.66
CA ARG A 20 -6.23 -24.56 3.53
C ARG A 20 -6.61 -25.74 2.65
N ARG A 21 -5.72 -26.72 2.62
CA ARG A 21 -5.76 -27.90 1.78
C ARG A 21 -7.08 -28.63 2.07
N ILE A 22 -8.05 -28.54 1.15
CA ILE A 22 -9.20 -29.44 1.15
C ILE A 22 -8.62 -30.83 0.88
N MET A 23 -8.58 -31.69 1.89
CA MET A 23 -8.20 -33.08 1.70
C MET A 23 -9.17 -33.71 0.70
N ARG A 24 -8.61 -34.28 -0.36
CA ARG A 24 -9.30 -35.21 -1.26
C ARG A 24 -9.98 -36.28 -0.41
N THR A 25 -11.28 -36.45 -0.61
CA THR A 25 -12.05 -37.60 -0.11
C THR A 25 -11.36 -38.87 -0.56
N GLN A 26 -10.73 -39.59 0.38
CA GLN A 26 -10.27 -40.95 0.14
C GLN A 26 -11.50 -41.87 0.05
N THR A 27 -11.54 -42.62 -1.03
CA THR A 27 -12.44 -43.75 -1.25
C THR A 27 -12.12 -44.85 -0.24
N ALA A 28 -13.17 -45.46 0.30
CA ALA A 28 -13.21 -46.59 1.24
C ALA A 28 -11.90 -47.39 1.43
N GLY A 29 -11.34 -47.34 2.64
CA GLY A 29 -10.27 -48.24 3.11
C GLY A 29 -9.64 -47.75 4.41
N ASN A 30 -9.81 -48.53 5.49
CA ASN A 30 -9.19 -48.39 6.82
C ASN A 30 -9.51 -47.11 7.64
N LEU A 31 -10.50 -47.23 8.54
CA LEU A 31 -10.69 -46.34 9.69
C LEU A 31 -9.62 -46.63 10.75
N GLY A 32 -8.42 -46.09 10.53
CA GLY A 32 -7.48 -45.74 11.60
C GLY A 32 -7.84 -44.34 12.12
N GLU A 33 -7.77 -44.17 13.44
CA GLU A 33 -8.16 -42.98 14.21
C GLU A 33 -7.71 -41.65 13.57
N SER A 34 -8.63 -40.99 12.87
CA SER A 34 -8.53 -39.57 12.56
C SER A 34 -9.58 -38.84 13.39
N ILE A 35 -9.10 -37.92 14.22
CA ILE A 35 -9.88 -37.07 15.12
C ILE A 35 -11.01 -36.43 14.30
N PHE A 36 -12.26 -36.76 14.64
CA PHE A 36 -13.43 -36.14 14.04
C PHE A 36 -13.43 -34.64 14.37
N ASP A 37 -13.00 -33.82 13.41
CA ASP A 37 -12.99 -32.37 13.57
C ASP A 37 -14.43 -31.84 13.49
N SER A 38 -15.01 -31.58 14.66
CA SER A 38 -16.41 -31.20 14.81
C SER A 38 -16.71 -29.80 14.26
N GLU A 39 -15.67 -29.04 13.91
CA GLU A 39 -15.79 -27.67 13.41
C GLU A 39 -16.02 -27.60 11.88
N VAL A 40 -15.73 -28.68 11.14
CA VAL A 40 -15.87 -28.72 9.69
C VAL A 40 -17.27 -29.23 9.31
N VAL A 41 -18.22 -28.29 9.26
CA VAL A 41 -19.62 -28.58 8.91
C VAL A 41 -19.88 -28.35 7.41
N PRO A 42 -20.63 -29.23 6.72
CA PRO A 42 -21.04 -29.00 5.33
C PRO A 42 -21.80 -27.68 5.13
N SER A 43 -21.70 -27.07 3.95
CA SER A 43 -22.28 -25.75 3.66
C SER A 43 -23.81 -25.69 3.79
N SER A 44 -24.51 -26.82 3.64
CA SER A 44 -25.97 -26.92 3.85
C SER A 44 -26.37 -27.03 5.33
N LEU A 45 -25.41 -27.23 6.24
CA LEU A 45 -25.63 -27.46 7.67
C LEU A 45 -24.98 -26.38 8.55
N VAL A 46 -24.64 -25.22 7.99
CA VAL A 46 -23.91 -24.15 8.72
C VAL A 46 -24.59 -23.74 10.05
N GLU A 47 -25.92 -23.87 10.13
CA GLU A 47 -26.71 -23.57 11.34
C GLU A 47 -26.41 -24.44 12.56
N ILE A 48 -25.85 -25.64 12.40
CA ILE A 48 -25.50 -26.52 13.54
C ILE A 48 -24.09 -26.27 14.09
N ALA A 49 -23.25 -25.51 13.37
CA ALA A 49 -21.87 -25.24 13.78
C ALA A 49 -21.76 -24.55 15.16
N PRO A 50 -22.59 -23.54 15.50
CA PRO A 50 -22.57 -22.95 16.84
C PRO A 50 -22.88 -23.95 17.96
N ILE A 51 -23.80 -24.89 17.71
CA ILE A 51 -24.22 -25.91 18.67
C ILE A 51 -23.06 -26.87 18.98
N LEU A 52 -22.33 -27.30 17.94
CA LEU A 52 -21.18 -28.19 18.10
C LEU A 52 -19.99 -27.51 18.77
N ARG A 53 -19.75 -26.22 18.50
CA ARG A 53 -18.74 -25.44 19.22
C ARG A 53 -19.05 -25.36 20.70
N VAL A 54 -20.30 -25.01 21.04
CA VAL A 54 -20.75 -24.98 22.44
C VAL A 54 -20.60 -26.35 23.09
N ALA A 55 -20.95 -27.44 22.39
CA ALA A 55 -20.77 -28.79 22.91
C ALA A 55 -19.32 -29.10 23.27
N ASN A 56 -18.36 -28.74 22.41
CA ASN A 56 -16.93 -28.92 22.68
C ASN A 56 -16.43 -28.03 23.83
N GLU A 57 -16.96 -26.82 23.97
CA GLU A 57 -16.60 -25.91 25.08
C GLU A 57 -17.06 -26.44 26.43
N VAL A 58 -18.29 -26.98 26.50
CA VAL A 58 -18.86 -27.47 27.77
C VAL A 58 -18.45 -28.91 28.10
N GLU A 59 -17.84 -29.65 27.18
CA GLU A 59 -17.44 -31.06 27.35
C GLU A 59 -16.56 -31.28 28.59
N SER A 60 -15.60 -30.38 28.83
CA SER A 60 -14.73 -30.44 30.03
C SER A 60 -15.48 -30.17 31.33
N SER A 61 -16.60 -29.43 31.27
CA SER A 61 -17.37 -29.01 32.44
C SER A 61 -18.52 -29.97 32.78
N ASN A 62 -19.27 -30.42 31.77
CA ASN A 62 -20.34 -31.41 31.92
C ASN A 62 -20.45 -32.26 30.64
N PRO A 63 -19.87 -33.48 30.62
CA PRO A 63 -19.91 -34.37 29.46
C PRO A 63 -21.32 -34.75 29.01
N ARG A 64 -22.29 -34.86 29.93
CA ARG A 64 -23.68 -35.20 29.59
C ARG A 64 -24.37 -34.06 28.85
N VAL A 65 -24.14 -32.81 29.24
CA VAL A 65 -24.66 -31.63 28.53
C VAL A 65 -24.05 -31.51 27.13
N ALA A 66 -22.75 -31.76 26.99
CA ALA A 66 -22.09 -31.80 25.68
C ALA A 66 -22.70 -32.85 24.75
N TYR A 67 -22.96 -34.05 25.27
CA TYR A 67 -23.67 -35.12 24.56
C TYR A 67 -25.06 -34.67 24.09
N LEU A 68 -25.86 -34.04 24.97
CA LEU A 68 -27.20 -33.55 24.62
C LEU A 68 -27.16 -32.45 23.54
N CYS A 69 -26.16 -31.57 23.57
CA CYS A 69 -25.96 -30.58 22.51
C CYS A 69 -25.62 -31.23 21.16
N ARG A 70 -24.76 -32.26 21.15
CA ARG A 70 -24.43 -33.02 19.93
C ARG A 70 -25.62 -33.80 19.40
N PHE A 71 -26.41 -34.38 20.29
CA PHE A 71 -27.64 -35.09 19.93
C PHE A 71 -28.66 -34.14 19.28
N TYR A 72 -28.87 -32.97 19.88
CA TYR A 72 -29.72 -31.93 19.30
C TYR A 72 -29.20 -31.43 17.94
N ALA A 73 -27.88 -31.25 17.80
CA ALA A 73 -27.26 -30.90 16.52
C ALA A 73 -27.50 -31.98 15.45
N PHE A 74 -27.47 -33.27 15.82
CA PHE A 74 -27.78 -34.37 14.92
C PHE A 74 -29.25 -34.36 14.48
N GLU A 75 -30.20 -34.16 15.40
CA GLU A 75 -31.63 -34.03 15.07
C GLU A 75 -31.88 -32.83 14.15
N LYS A 76 -31.28 -31.67 14.45
CA LYS A 76 -31.40 -30.45 13.64
C LYS A 76 -30.81 -30.66 12.25
N ALA A 77 -29.67 -31.35 12.13
CA ALA A 77 -29.10 -31.73 10.84
C ALA A 77 -30.02 -32.67 10.04
N HIS A 78 -30.74 -33.57 10.71
CA HIS A 78 -31.73 -34.43 10.06
C HIS A 78 -32.92 -33.63 9.51
N ARG A 79 -33.39 -32.61 10.24
CA ARG A 79 -34.47 -31.71 9.79
C ARG A 79 -34.06 -30.80 8.63
N LEU A 80 -32.83 -30.28 8.64
CA LEU A 80 -32.32 -29.37 7.61
C LEU A 80 -32.08 -30.06 6.26
N ASP A 81 -31.66 -31.32 6.25
CA ASP A 81 -31.45 -32.10 5.02
C ASP A 81 -31.90 -33.57 5.22
N PRO A 82 -33.21 -33.86 5.17
CA PRO A 82 -33.73 -35.21 5.42
C PRO A 82 -33.16 -36.26 4.46
N THR A 83 -32.93 -35.87 3.20
CA THR A 83 -32.43 -36.75 2.14
C THR A 83 -30.90 -36.90 2.15
N SER A 84 -30.19 -36.12 2.96
CA SER A 84 -28.71 -36.08 3.04
C SER A 84 -28.05 -35.84 1.67
N SER A 85 -28.70 -35.01 0.85
CA SER A 85 -28.33 -34.74 -0.55
C SER A 85 -27.15 -33.77 -0.70
N GLY A 86 -26.86 -32.99 0.35
CA GLY A 86 -25.74 -32.06 0.36
C GLY A 86 -24.37 -32.77 0.30
N ARG A 87 -23.42 -32.15 -0.41
CA ARG A 87 -22.05 -32.66 -0.53
C ARG A 87 -21.42 -32.85 0.86
N GLY A 88 -21.06 -34.09 1.20
CA GLY A 88 -20.42 -34.44 2.49
C GLY A 88 -21.37 -34.59 3.68
N VAL A 89 -22.67 -34.31 3.52
CA VAL A 89 -23.67 -34.36 4.61
C VAL A 89 -23.83 -35.78 5.17
N ARG A 90 -23.93 -36.79 4.29
CA ARG A 90 -24.07 -38.19 4.71
C ARG A 90 -22.87 -38.66 5.54
N GLN A 91 -21.65 -38.37 5.07
CA GLN A 91 -20.42 -38.73 5.79
C GLN A 91 -20.37 -38.06 7.18
N PHE A 92 -20.72 -36.77 7.23
CA PHE A 92 -20.76 -36.01 8.48
C PHE A 92 -21.80 -36.58 9.46
N LYS A 93 -23.03 -36.85 9.02
CA LYS A 93 -24.09 -37.41 9.87
C LYS A 93 -23.71 -38.80 10.41
N THR A 94 -23.13 -39.67 9.56
CA THR A 94 -22.70 -41.00 9.99
C THR A 94 -21.59 -40.92 11.04
N ALA A 95 -20.60 -40.05 10.86
CA ALA A 95 -19.53 -39.87 11.83
C ALA A 95 -20.01 -39.25 13.15
N LEU A 96 -20.93 -38.27 13.09
CA LEU A 96 -21.56 -37.69 14.28
C LEU A 96 -22.39 -38.74 15.04
N LEU A 97 -23.11 -39.60 14.34
CA LEU A 97 -23.87 -40.70 14.94
C LEU A 97 -22.96 -41.72 15.64
N GLN A 98 -21.89 -42.16 14.98
CA GLN A 98 -20.90 -43.07 15.58
C GLN A 98 -20.28 -42.50 16.86
N ARG A 99 -20.04 -41.18 16.88
CA ARG A 99 -19.56 -40.49 18.08
C ARG A 99 -20.61 -40.48 19.19
N LEU A 100 -21.87 -40.19 18.87
CA LEU A 100 -22.97 -40.23 19.82
C LEU A 100 -23.16 -41.63 20.42
N GLU A 101 -23.08 -42.69 19.62
CA GLU A 101 -23.18 -44.07 20.11
C GLU A 101 -22.06 -44.40 21.10
N ARG A 102 -20.83 -43.95 20.82
CA ARG A 102 -19.66 -44.14 21.71
C ARG A 102 -19.79 -43.36 23.02
N GLU A 103 -20.31 -42.14 22.97
CA GLU A 103 -20.38 -41.23 24.12
C GLU A 103 -21.62 -41.45 25.00
N ASN A 104 -22.66 -42.13 24.53
CA ASN A 104 -23.94 -42.22 25.23
C ASN A 104 -23.82 -42.92 26.60
N ASP A 105 -23.35 -44.17 26.63
CA ASP A 105 -23.24 -44.96 27.87
C ASP A 105 -22.30 -44.34 28.93
N PRO A 106 -21.09 -43.87 28.60
CA PRO A 106 -20.21 -43.27 29.60
C PRO A 106 -20.77 -41.95 30.15
N THR A 107 -21.36 -41.10 29.30
CA THR A 107 -21.95 -39.83 29.76
C THR A 107 -23.22 -40.05 30.58
N LEU A 108 -24.01 -41.08 30.26
CA LEU A 108 -25.21 -41.45 31.01
C LEU A 108 -24.87 -41.96 32.42
N LYS A 109 -23.79 -42.75 32.56
CA LYS A 109 -23.28 -43.20 33.87
C LYS A 109 -22.78 -42.02 34.74
N GLY A 110 -22.23 -40.98 34.10
CA GLY A 110 -21.76 -39.78 34.77
C GLY A 110 -22.85 -38.74 35.10
N ARG A 111 -24.13 -39.02 34.82
CA ARG A 111 -25.23 -38.08 35.04
C ARG A 111 -25.55 -37.91 36.53
N VAL A 112 -25.67 -36.65 36.97
CA VAL A 112 -25.89 -36.30 38.38
C VAL A 112 -27.37 -36.19 38.72
N LYS A 113 -28.21 -35.70 37.80
CA LYS A 113 -29.66 -35.52 38.01
C LYS A 113 -30.48 -36.72 37.53
N LYS A 114 -31.73 -36.79 38.00
CA LYS A 114 -32.68 -37.88 37.70
C LYS A 114 -33.09 -37.96 36.22
N SER A 115 -33.05 -36.85 35.49
CA SER A 115 -33.37 -36.78 34.06
C SER A 115 -32.44 -35.80 33.34
N ASP A 116 -32.32 -35.96 32.02
CA ASP A 116 -31.47 -35.10 31.19
C ASP A 116 -31.99 -33.66 31.13
N ALA A 117 -33.31 -33.46 31.15
CA ALA A 117 -33.91 -32.13 31.26
C ALA A 117 -33.53 -31.43 32.58
N ARG A 118 -33.54 -32.15 33.72
CA ARG A 118 -33.12 -31.57 35.01
C ARG A 118 -31.62 -31.31 35.07
N GLU A 119 -30.81 -32.15 34.42
CA GLU A 119 -29.36 -31.92 34.26
C GLU A 119 -29.10 -30.64 33.47
N MET A 120 -29.78 -30.46 32.34
CA MET A 120 -29.66 -29.29 31.48
C MET A 120 -30.14 -28.00 32.16
N GLN A 121 -31.27 -28.05 32.88
CA GLN A 121 -31.77 -26.91 33.66
C GLN A 121 -30.79 -26.50 34.77
N SER A 122 -30.28 -27.46 35.53
CA SER A 122 -29.29 -27.22 36.58
C SER A 122 -27.99 -26.65 36.00
N PHE A 123 -27.55 -27.13 34.84
CA PHE A 123 -26.35 -26.64 34.17
C PHE A 123 -26.54 -25.23 33.62
N TYR A 124 -27.69 -24.93 33.00
CA TYR A 124 -28.00 -23.59 32.50
C TYR A 124 -28.01 -22.56 33.62
N GLN A 125 -28.66 -22.86 34.75
CA GLN A 125 -28.64 -21.98 35.94
C GLN A 125 -27.22 -21.79 36.49
N HIS A 126 -26.44 -22.87 36.56
CA HIS A 126 -25.04 -22.79 37.00
C HIS A 126 -24.20 -21.93 36.04
N TYR A 127 -24.37 -22.11 34.73
CA TYR A 127 -23.69 -21.36 33.70
C TYR A 127 -24.03 -19.86 33.77
N TYR A 128 -25.33 -19.53 33.90
CA TYR A 128 -25.79 -18.16 34.04
C TYR A 128 -25.21 -17.48 35.28
N LYS A 129 -25.21 -18.14 36.44
CA LYS A 129 -24.62 -17.59 37.68
C LYS A 129 -23.09 -17.42 37.57
N LYS A 130 -22.40 -18.44 37.09
CA LYS A 130 -20.93 -18.50 37.05
C LYS A 130 -20.31 -17.61 35.99
N TYR A 131 -20.91 -17.53 34.80
CA TYR A 131 -20.33 -16.79 33.68
C TYR A 131 -21.06 -15.47 33.43
N ILE A 132 -22.40 -15.42 33.44
CA ILE A 132 -23.10 -14.18 33.10
C ILE A 132 -23.18 -13.23 34.30
N GLN A 133 -23.70 -13.67 35.45
CA GLN A 133 -23.81 -12.81 36.64
C GLN A 133 -22.45 -12.44 37.22
N ALA A 134 -21.49 -13.37 37.26
CA ALA A 134 -20.15 -13.06 37.75
C ALA A 134 -19.43 -12.03 36.86
N LEU A 135 -19.54 -12.14 35.53
CA LEU A 135 -18.96 -11.16 34.60
C LEU A 135 -19.69 -9.81 34.64
N GLN A 136 -21.00 -9.78 34.93
CA GLN A 136 -21.74 -8.54 35.16
C GLN A 136 -21.35 -7.83 36.46
N ASN A 137 -21.02 -8.59 37.51
CA ASN A 137 -20.68 -8.06 38.83
C ASN A 137 -19.18 -7.72 38.98
N ALA A 138 -18.31 -8.18 38.07
CA ALA A 138 -16.89 -7.87 38.09
C ALA A 138 -16.67 -6.38 37.79
N ALA A 139 -16.21 -5.62 38.80
CA ALA A 139 -15.98 -4.18 38.72
C ALA A 139 -14.85 -3.79 37.73
N ASP A 140 -13.94 -4.72 37.44
CA ASP A 140 -12.87 -4.54 36.48
C ASP A 140 -13.22 -5.18 35.13
N LYS A 141 -13.46 -4.32 34.13
CA LYS A 141 -13.40 -4.57 32.68
C LYS A 141 -13.62 -6.05 32.28
N ALA A 142 -14.85 -6.53 32.35
CA ALA A 142 -15.19 -7.76 31.64
C ALA A 142 -14.81 -7.58 30.16
N ASP A 143 -13.92 -8.42 29.65
CA ASP A 143 -13.60 -8.49 28.23
C ASP A 143 -14.92 -8.63 27.47
N ARG A 144 -15.35 -7.57 26.77
CA ARG A 144 -16.62 -7.55 26.01
C ARG A 144 -16.76 -8.79 25.13
N ALA A 145 -15.65 -9.26 24.56
CA ALA A 145 -15.59 -10.49 23.78
C ALA A 145 -15.97 -11.74 24.58
N GLN A 146 -15.52 -11.87 25.83
CA GLN A 146 -15.88 -12.98 26.72
C GLN A 146 -17.36 -12.92 27.11
N LEU A 147 -17.89 -11.73 27.39
CA LEU A 147 -19.30 -11.55 27.74
C LEU A 147 -20.23 -11.84 26.54
N THR A 148 -19.91 -11.33 25.35
CA THR A 148 -20.64 -11.65 24.11
C THR A 148 -20.62 -13.15 23.83
N LYS A 149 -19.46 -13.80 24.00
CA LYS A 149 -19.33 -15.25 23.88
C LYS A 149 -20.22 -15.98 24.88
N ALA A 150 -20.23 -15.55 26.15
CA ALA A 150 -21.07 -16.16 27.18
C ALA A 150 -22.58 -16.06 26.88
N TYR A 151 -23.05 -14.92 26.36
CA TYR A 151 -24.45 -14.78 25.92
C TYR A 151 -24.79 -15.66 24.72
N GLN A 152 -23.88 -15.78 23.73
CA GLN A 152 -24.07 -16.68 22.59
C GLN A 152 -24.17 -18.14 23.05
N THR A 153 -23.26 -18.57 23.92
CA THR A 153 -23.26 -19.92 24.49
C THR A 153 -24.54 -20.17 25.30
N ALA A 154 -25.00 -19.20 26.11
CA ALA A 154 -26.25 -19.33 26.85
C ALA A 154 -27.48 -19.48 25.92
N ASN A 155 -27.58 -18.70 24.84
CA ASN A 155 -28.69 -18.85 23.88
C ASN A 155 -28.75 -20.25 23.26
N VAL A 156 -27.60 -20.80 22.88
CA VAL A 156 -27.50 -22.17 22.35
C VAL A 156 -27.88 -23.21 23.40
N LEU A 157 -27.39 -23.06 24.63
CA LEU A 157 -27.76 -23.96 25.74
C LEU A 157 -29.26 -23.91 26.04
N PHE A 158 -29.89 -22.74 25.95
CA PHE A 158 -31.33 -22.60 26.12
C PHE A 158 -32.13 -23.24 24.97
N GLU A 159 -31.66 -23.13 23.73
CA GLU A 159 -32.26 -23.81 22.57
C GLU A 159 -32.28 -25.33 22.77
N VAL A 160 -31.15 -25.90 23.21
CA VAL A 160 -31.03 -27.33 23.53
C VAL A 160 -31.90 -27.70 24.73
N LEU A 161 -31.91 -26.88 25.79
CA LEU A 161 -32.74 -27.07 26.98
C LEU A 161 -34.22 -27.17 26.62
N LYS A 162 -34.72 -26.23 25.80
CA LYS A 162 -36.11 -26.24 25.35
C LYS A 162 -36.46 -27.51 24.59
N ALA A 163 -35.56 -27.97 23.72
CA ALA A 163 -35.77 -29.21 22.97
C ALA A 163 -35.81 -30.44 23.87
N VAL A 164 -34.86 -30.59 24.80
CA VAL A 164 -34.78 -31.73 25.73
C VAL A 164 -35.99 -31.76 26.68
N ASN A 165 -36.43 -30.59 27.17
CA ASN A 165 -37.62 -30.45 28.00
C ASN A 165 -38.90 -30.86 27.27
N MET A 166 -39.05 -30.46 26.00
CA MET A 166 -40.20 -30.86 25.17
C MET A 166 -40.22 -32.37 24.95
N THR A 167 -39.07 -32.99 24.67
CA THR A 167 -38.97 -34.45 24.47
C THR A 167 -39.30 -35.24 25.73
N GLN A 168 -38.97 -34.72 26.92
CA GLN A 168 -39.21 -35.40 28.21
C GLN A 168 -40.51 -34.97 28.92
N SER A 169 -41.31 -34.09 28.31
CA SER A 169 -42.56 -33.56 28.89
C SER A 169 -42.37 -32.90 30.27
N ILE A 170 -41.26 -32.17 30.46
CA ILE A 170 -40.94 -31.46 31.70
C ILE A 170 -41.03 -29.94 31.45
N GLU A 171 -41.74 -29.21 32.30
CA GLU A 171 -41.82 -27.75 32.20
C GLU A 171 -40.47 -27.08 32.52
N VAL A 172 -40.23 -25.92 31.90
CA VAL A 172 -39.02 -25.11 32.15
C VAL A 172 -39.27 -24.23 33.36
N ASP A 173 -38.35 -24.23 34.32
CA ASP A 173 -38.44 -23.37 35.51
C ASP A 173 -38.59 -21.88 35.12
N ARG A 174 -39.49 -21.17 35.81
CA ARG A 174 -39.76 -19.74 35.57
C ARG A 174 -38.51 -18.87 35.68
N GLU A 175 -37.61 -19.19 36.61
CA GLU A 175 -36.33 -18.48 36.78
C GLU A 175 -35.43 -18.58 35.53
N ILE A 176 -35.50 -19.71 34.81
CA ILE A 176 -34.71 -19.93 33.58
C ILE A 176 -35.29 -19.11 32.42
N LEU A 177 -36.62 -19.02 32.34
CA LEU A 177 -37.29 -18.16 31.35
C LEU A 177 -36.94 -16.69 31.57
N GLU A 178 -37.02 -16.20 32.81
CA GLU A 178 -36.65 -14.82 33.14
C GLU A 178 -35.15 -14.54 32.92
N ALA A 179 -34.28 -15.50 33.21
CA ALA A 179 -32.86 -15.41 32.89
C ALA A 179 -32.62 -15.33 31.39
N GLN A 180 -33.31 -16.15 30.60
CA GLN A 180 -33.19 -16.15 29.15
C GLN A 180 -33.74 -14.88 28.51
N ASP A 181 -34.84 -14.33 29.01
CA ASP A 181 -35.38 -13.05 28.51
C ASP A 181 -34.34 -11.93 28.69
N LYS A 182 -33.66 -11.90 29.85
CA LYS A 182 -32.52 -10.99 30.09
C LYS A 182 -31.34 -11.27 29.16
N VAL A 183 -31.00 -12.54 28.92
CA VAL A 183 -29.93 -12.91 27.96
C VAL A 183 -30.30 -12.45 26.55
N ALA A 184 -31.53 -12.67 26.11
CA ALA A 184 -32.00 -12.31 24.77
C ALA A 184 -31.97 -10.79 24.58
N GLU A 185 -32.44 -10.03 25.58
CA GLU A 185 -32.39 -8.56 25.57
C GLU A 185 -30.94 -8.04 25.49
N LYS A 186 -30.04 -8.58 26.33
CA LYS A 186 -28.63 -8.17 26.37
C LYS A 186 -27.86 -8.63 25.12
N THR A 187 -28.17 -9.80 24.55
CA THR A 187 -27.53 -10.28 23.31
C THR A 187 -27.76 -9.32 22.16
N GLN A 188 -28.95 -8.71 22.07
CA GLN A 188 -29.26 -7.70 21.06
C GLN A 188 -28.47 -6.39 21.24
N LEU A 189 -28.08 -6.07 22.48
CA LEU A 189 -27.27 -4.89 22.81
C LEU A 189 -25.78 -5.11 22.51
N TYR A 190 -25.24 -6.29 22.79
CA TYR A 190 -23.81 -6.61 22.62
C TYR A 190 -23.47 -7.15 21.22
N VAL A 191 -23.58 -6.30 20.20
CA VAL A 191 -23.21 -6.65 18.81
C VAL A 191 -21.69 -6.71 18.64
N ALA A 192 -21.19 -7.78 18.01
CA ALA A 192 -19.76 -8.12 17.94
C ALA A 192 -18.89 -7.24 17.00
N TYR A 193 -19.50 -6.52 16.05
CA TYR A 193 -18.77 -5.90 14.93
C TYR A 193 -18.40 -4.42 15.13
N ASN A 194 -18.85 -3.79 16.23
CA ASN A 194 -18.67 -2.36 16.49
C ASN A 194 -17.62 -2.10 17.58
N ILE A 195 -16.60 -1.30 17.24
CA ILE A 195 -15.49 -0.94 18.15
C ILE A 195 -16.02 -0.06 19.28
N LEU A 196 -16.95 0.85 18.99
CA LEU A 196 -17.52 1.75 19.99
C LEU A 196 -18.69 1.09 20.72
N PRO A 197 -18.59 0.89 22.05
CA PRO A 197 -19.68 0.35 22.84
C PRO A 197 -20.64 1.49 23.21
N LEU A 198 -21.66 1.70 22.39
CA LEU A 198 -22.64 2.77 22.59
C LEU A 198 -23.79 2.37 23.54
N ASP A 199 -23.72 1.16 24.10
CA ASP A 199 -24.65 0.66 25.10
C ASP A 199 -24.47 1.35 26.46
N PRO A 200 -25.55 1.51 27.25
CA PRO A 200 -25.50 2.21 28.54
C PRO A 200 -24.51 1.58 29.54
N ASP A 201 -24.38 0.25 29.51
CA ASP A 201 -23.56 -0.52 30.45
C ASP A 201 -22.05 -0.30 30.20
N SER A 202 -21.68 0.12 28.99
CA SER A 202 -20.29 0.26 28.55
C SER A 202 -19.76 1.70 28.49
N ALA A 203 -20.51 2.67 29.02
CA ALA A 203 -20.09 4.08 29.07
C ALA A 203 -18.72 4.30 29.74
N ASN A 204 -18.31 3.40 30.63
CA ASN A 204 -17.06 3.48 31.40
C ASN A 204 -15.83 2.87 30.70
N GLN A 205 -15.98 2.28 29.51
CA GLN A 205 -14.86 1.69 28.75
C GLN A 205 -13.83 2.74 28.34
N ALA A 206 -12.55 2.35 28.26
CA ALA A 206 -11.43 3.27 28.03
C ALA A 206 -11.61 4.13 26.77
N ILE A 207 -12.14 3.55 25.69
CA ILE A 207 -12.40 4.27 24.43
C ILE A 207 -13.52 5.32 24.56
N MET A 208 -14.49 5.10 25.45
CA MET A 208 -15.58 6.06 25.70
C MET A 208 -15.18 7.20 26.65
N ARG A 209 -13.99 7.12 27.28
CA ARG A 209 -13.43 8.19 28.11
C ARG A 209 -12.74 9.28 27.31
N PHE A 210 -12.49 9.08 26.01
CA PHE A 210 -11.88 10.11 25.17
C PHE A 210 -12.84 11.29 24.98
N PRO A 211 -12.43 12.53 25.30
CA PRO A 211 -13.32 13.70 25.26
C PRO A 211 -13.87 13.98 23.87
N GLU A 212 -13.14 13.66 22.81
CA GLU A 212 -13.56 13.86 21.42
C GLU A 212 -14.67 12.90 20.99
N ILE A 213 -14.64 11.68 21.52
CA ILE A 213 -15.70 10.67 21.29
C ILE A 213 -16.95 11.08 22.06
N GLN A 214 -16.81 11.50 23.33
CA GLN A 214 -17.93 12.01 24.11
C GLN A 214 -18.59 13.22 23.45
N ALA A 215 -17.79 14.16 22.94
CA ALA A 215 -18.29 15.34 22.24
C ALA A 215 -19.11 14.99 20.99
N ALA A 216 -18.64 14.03 20.19
CA ALA A 216 -19.37 13.57 19.00
C ALA A 216 -20.66 12.82 19.34
N VAL A 217 -20.65 11.95 20.36
CA VAL A 217 -21.83 11.22 20.84
C VAL A 217 -22.90 12.18 21.37
N VAL A 218 -22.52 13.15 22.20
CA VAL A 218 -23.44 14.18 22.72
C VAL A 218 -24.06 15.00 21.59
N ALA A 219 -23.26 15.36 20.57
CA ALA A 219 -23.76 16.10 19.42
C ALA A 219 -24.78 15.30 18.59
N LEU A 220 -24.60 13.99 18.44
CA LEU A 220 -25.56 13.11 17.74
C LEU A 220 -26.84 12.85 18.53
N ARG A 221 -26.79 12.87 19.87
CA ARG A 221 -27.97 12.71 20.74
C ARG A 221 -28.88 13.95 20.77
N ASN A 222 -28.49 15.05 20.13
CA ASN A 222 -29.33 16.25 20.04
C ASN A 222 -30.49 16.03 19.04
N THR A 223 -31.59 15.46 19.51
CA THR A 223 -32.83 15.21 18.73
C THR A 223 -33.93 16.26 18.99
N ARG A 224 -33.59 17.38 19.63
CA ARG A 224 -34.54 18.47 19.93
C ARG A 224 -35.13 19.03 18.64
N GLY A 225 -36.46 19.16 18.58
CA GLY A 225 -37.17 19.75 17.44
C GLY A 225 -37.41 18.82 16.23
N LEU A 226 -36.97 17.55 16.29
CA LEU A 226 -37.22 16.61 15.19
C LEU A 226 -38.65 16.04 15.24
N PRO A 227 -39.37 15.97 14.09
CA PRO A 227 -40.70 15.39 14.02
C PRO A 227 -40.63 13.85 13.96
N TRP A 228 -41.16 13.16 14.96
CA TRP A 228 -41.16 11.69 15.00
C TRP A 228 -42.47 11.10 14.44
N PRO A 229 -42.45 9.87 13.91
CA PRO A 229 -43.68 9.15 13.55
C PRO A 229 -44.62 9.00 14.75
N LYS A 230 -45.94 9.08 14.51
CA LYS A 230 -46.97 9.09 15.57
C LYS A 230 -46.94 7.85 16.47
N ASP A 231 -46.55 6.70 15.92
CA ASP A 231 -46.52 5.40 16.63
C ASP A 231 -45.15 5.06 17.25
N HIS A 232 -44.18 5.98 17.19
CA HIS A 232 -42.81 5.71 17.65
C HIS A 232 -42.66 5.89 19.17
N LYS A 233 -42.31 4.80 19.88
CA LYS A 233 -41.98 4.85 21.32
C LYS A 233 -40.53 5.30 21.50
N ARG A 234 -40.34 6.55 21.93
CA ARG A 234 -39.00 7.13 22.17
C ARG A 234 -38.22 6.34 23.22
N LYS A 235 -36.98 5.96 22.89
CA LYS A 235 -36.00 5.44 23.85
C LYS A 235 -35.09 6.56 24.34
N LYS A 236 -34.55 6.41 25.56
CA LYS A 236 -33.74 7.45 26.22
C LYS A 236 -32.42 7.76 25.50
N ASP A 237 -31.89 6.79 24.74
CA ASP A 237 -30.58 6.87 24.08
C ASP A 237 -30.67 7.05 22.56
N GLU A 238 -31.85 7.39 22.02
CA GLU A 238 -32.03 7.60 20.57
C GLU A 238 -31.31 8.84 20.05
N ASP A 239 -30.66 8.69 18.90
CA ASP A 239 -29.87 9.73 18.25
C ASP A 239 -30.44 10.17 16.89
N ILE A 240 -29.76 11.12 16.25
CA ILE A 240 -30.12 11.64 14.92
C ILE A 240 -30.19 10.54 13.86
N LEU A 241 -29.39 9.48 13.96
CA LEU A 241 -29.38 8.38 12.99
C LEU A 241 -30.54 7.41 13.22
N ASP A 242 -30.99 7.21 14.47
CA ASP A 242 -32.24 6.50 14.76
C ASP A 242 -33.44 7.24 14.16
N TRP A 243 -33.43 8.57 14.21
CA TRP A 243 -34.46 9.37 13.54
C TRP A 243 -34.42 9.20 12.01
N LEU A 244 -33.23 9.24 11.39
CA LEU A 244 -33.09 8.99 9.95
C LEU A 244 -33.52 7.57 9.56
N HIS A 245 -33.25 6.58 10.40
CA HIS A 245 -33.75 5.22 10.23
C HIS A 245 -35.28 5.18 10.23
N ALA A 246 -35.92 5.76 11.23
CA ALA A 246 -37.37 5.79 11.37
C ALA A 246 -38.07 6.54 10.24
N MET A 247 -37.45 7.60 9.70
CA MET A 247 -38.04 8.39 8.62
C MET A 247 -37.83 7.79 7.24
N PHE A 248 -36.63 7.28 6.93
CA PHE A 248 -36.23 6.86 5.57
C PHE A 248 -36.16 5.34 5.37
N GLY A 249 -36.32 4.52 6.42
CA GLY A 249 -36.40 3.06 6.28
C GLY A 249 -35.06 2.38 5.96
N PHE A 250 -33.94 2.89 6.48
CA PHE A 250 -32.61 2.27 6.32
C PHE A 250 -32.49 0.95 7.13
N GLN A 251 -31.53 0.09 6.82
CA GLN A 251 -31.28 -1.15 7.56
C GLN A 251 -30.66 -0.87 8.94
N LYS A 252 -31.13 -1.56 9.98
CA LYS A 252 -30.65 -1.39 11.38
C LYS A 252 -29.13 -1.59 11.50
N GLY A 253 -28.57 -2.60 10.82
CA GLY A 253 -27.12 -2.85 10.81
C GLY A 253 -26.32 -1.74 10.12
N ASN A 254 -26.85 -1.17 9.02
CA ASN A 254 -26.21 -0.04 8.34
C ASN A 254 -26.17 1.20 9.26
N VAL A 255 -27.28 1.49 9.93
CA VAL A 255 -27.39 2.61 10.87
C VAL A 255 -26.36 2.49 12.00
N ALA A 256 -26.23 1.31 12.60
CA ALA A 256 -25.25 1.05 13.65
C ALA A 256 -23.80 1.24 13.15
N ASN A 257 -23.48 0.76 11.95
CA ASN A 257 -22.14 0.89 11.37
C ASN A 257 -21.80 2.34 10.99
N GLN A 258 -22.74 3.07 10.37
CA GLN A 258 -22.52 4.46 9.97
C GLN A 258 -22.51 5.40 11.17
N ARG A 259 -23.20 5.07 12.26
CA ARG A 259 -23.11 5.78 13.55
C ARG A 259 -21.69 5.77 14.08
N GLU A 260 -21.10 4.59 14.22
CA GLU A 260 -19.72 4.45 14.67
C GLU A 260 -18.76 5.18 13.72
N HIS A 261 -18.91 4.98 12.42
CA HIS A 261 -18.07 5.62 11.41
C HIS A 261 -18.13 7.16 11.49
N LEU A 262 -19.32 7.74 11.65
CA LEU A 262 -19.49 9.19 11.78
C LEU A 262 -18.87 9.73 13.08
N ILE A 263 -19.05 9.02 14.21
CA ILE A 263 -18.43 9.39 15.49
C ILE A 263 -16.91 9.42 15.37
N LEU A 264 -16.30 8.35 14.85
CA LEU A 264 -14.85 8.25 14.68
C LEU A 264 -14.32 9.29 13.70
N LEU A 265 -15.03 9.55 12.60
CA LEU A 265 -14.65 10.57 11.62
C LEU A 265 -14.63 11.98 12.24
N LEU A 266 -15.64 12.30 13.04
CA LEU A 266 -15.74 13.60 13.74
C LEU A 266 -14.68 13.71 14.82
N ALA A 267 -14.51 12.69 15.67
CA ALA A 267 -13.50 12.67 16.72
C ALA A 267 -12.08 12.83 16.16
N ASN A 268 -11.77 12.15 15.04
CA ASN A 268 -10.46 12.23 14.38
C ASN A 268 -10.18 13.60 13.74
N VAL A 269 -11.19 14.28 13.19
CA VAL A 269 -10.97 15.67 12.71
C VAL A 269 -10.87 16.64 13.88
N HIS A 270 -11.64 16.43 14.93
CA HIS A 270 -11.65 17.27 16.13
C HIS A 270 -10.28 17.28 16.83
N ILE A 271 -9.70 16.10 17.11
CA ILE A 271 -8.39 15.97 17.78
C ILE A 271 -7.25 16.63 17.00
N ARG A 272 -7.33 16.65 15.67
CA ARG A 272 -6.30 17.28 14.81
C ARG A 272 -6.33 18.80 14.84
N GLN A 273 -7.49 19.39 15.14
CA GLN A 273 -7.66 20.85 15.18
C GLN A 273 -7.43 21.43 16.58
N PHE A 274 -7.72 20.68 17.65
CA PHE A 274 -7.63 21.15 19.03
C PHE A 274 -6.80 20.22 19.92
N PRO A 275 -5.53 20.56 20.20
CA PRO A 275 -4.64 19.75 21.03
C PRO A 275 -4.76 20.01 22.55
N LYS A 276 -5.68 20.86 23.02
CA LYS A 276 -5.82 21.21 24.44
C LYS A 276 -6.88 20.32 25.11
N MET A 277 -6.50 19.64 26.19
CA MET A 277 -7.33 18.63 26.89
C MET A 277 -8.36 19.23 27.87
N ASP A 278 -8.30 20.53 28.17
CA ASP A 278 -8.96 21.12 29.35
C ASP A 278 -10.34 21.75 29.09
N GLN A 279 -10.96 21.55 27.92
CA GLN A 279 -12.29 22.11 27.61
C GLN A 279 -13.38 21.05 27.57
N GLN A 280 -14.59 21.43 28.00
CA GLN A 280 -15.80 20.60 27.99
C GLN A 280 -15.99 19.86 26.65
N PRO A 281 -16.60 18.65 26.67
CA PRO A 281 -16.80 17.81 25.48
C PRO A 281 -17.89 18.39 24.57
N LYS A 282 -17.60 19.51 23.91
CA LYS A 282 -18.45 20.10 22.87
C LYS A 282 -17.76 19.98 21.53
N LEU A 283 -18.44 19.37 20.57
CA LEU A 283 -17.93 19.21 19.22
C LEU A 283 -17.80 20.59 18.55
N ASP A 284 -16.59 20.94 18.08
CA ASP A 284 -16.37 22.21 17.38
C ASP A 284 -17.00 22.24 15.97
N ASP A 285 -17.60 23.38 15.64
CA ASP A 285 -18.22 23.66 14.35
C ASP A 285 -17.21 23.67 13.20
N ARG A 286 -15.93 23.97 13.46
CA ARG A 286 -14.88 23.95 12.43
C ARG A 286 -14.58 22.52 11.97
N ALA A 287 -14.45 21.59 12.91
CA ALA A 287 -14.24 20.18 12.61
C ALA A 287 -15.41 19.63 11.78
N LEU A 288 -16.64 19.97 12.18
CA LEU A 288 -17.87 19.60 11.48
C LEU A 288 -17.92 20.16 10.05
N THR A 289 -17.55 21.44 9.88
CA THR A 289 -17.55 22.11 8.58
C THR A 289 -16.50 21.53 7.63
N ASP A 290 -15.34 21.12 8.15
CA ASP A 290 -14.29 20.47 7.37
C ASP A 290 -14.70 19.09 6.86
N VAL A 291 -15.34 18.28 7.71
CA VAL A 291 -15.90 16.98 7.31
C VAL A 291 -16.99 17.18 6.25
N MET A 292 -17.93 18.09 6.51
CA MET A 292 -19.00 18.42 5.57
C MET A 292 -18.45 18.87 4.21
N LYS A 293 -17.43 19.74 4.20
CA LYS A 293 -16.80 20.25 2.97
C LYS A 293 -16.14 19.13 2.17
N LYS A 294 -15.54 18.12 2.84
CA LYS A 294 -14.93 16.96 2.19
C LYS A 294 -16.00 16.03 1.62
N LEU A 295 -17.00 15.63 2.41
CA LEU A 295 -18.07 14.72 1.99
C LEU A 295 -18.85 15.27 0.79
N PHE A 296 -19.27 16.54 0.83
CA PHE A 296 -20.11 17.13 -0.22
C PHE A 296 -19.33 17.79 -1.36
N LYS A 297 -18.00 17.62 -1.43
CA LYS A 297 -17.18 18.21 -2.50
C LYS A 297 -17.65 17.74 -3.89
N ASN A 298 -17.89 16.45 -4.04
CA ASN A 298 -18.32 15.86 -5.31
C ASN A 298 -19.77 16.26 -5.64
N TYR A 299 -20.67 16.17 -4.68
CA TYR A 299 -22.06 16.59 -4.83
C TYR A 299 -22.18 18.07 -5.27
N LYS A 300 -21.46 19.00 -4.60
CA LYS A 300 -21.47 20.42 -4.98
C LYS A 300 -20.92 20.66 -6.38
N LYS A 301 -19.90 19.89 -6.79
CA LYS A 301 -19.35 19.96 -8.15
C LYS A 301 -20.34 19.43 -9.19
N TRP A 302 -21.02 18.33 -8.90
CA TRP A 302 -22.04 17.74 -9.77
C TRP A 302 -23.23 18.70 -9.94
N CYS A 303 -23.75 19.29 -8.85
CA CYS A 303 -24.79 20.33 -8.94
C CYS A 303 -24.33 21.53 -9.78
N LYS A 304 -23.10 22.02 -9.59
CA LYS A 304 -22.54 23.12 -10.40
C LYS A 304 -22.38 22.73 -11.87
N TYR A 305 -22.00 21.48 -12.16
CA TYR A 305 -21.84 20.97 -13.51
C TYR A 305 -23.17 20.89 -14.27
N LEU A 306 -24.24 20.49 -13.59
CA LEU A 306 -25.61 20.43 -14.14
C LEU A 306 -26.37 21.78 -14.07
N ASP A 307 -25.72 22.84 -13.60
CA ASP A 307 -26.32 24.16 -13.35
C ASP A 307 -27.58 24.12 -12.45
N ARG A 308 -27.49 23.32 -11.36
CA ARG A 308 -28.55 23.17 -10.35
C ARG A 308 -28.09 23.70 -8.99
N LYS A 309 -29.03 24.27 -8.22
CA LYS A 309 -28.80 24.66 -6.82
C LYS A 309 -28.66 23.41 -5.95
N SER A 310 -27.78 23.43 -4.94
CA SER A 310 -27.64 22.32 -4.00
C SER A 310 -28.81 22.25 -3.02
N SER A 311 -29.28 21.05 -2.69
CA SER A 311 -30.36 20.79 -1.70
C SER A 311 -29.90 20.92 -0.23
N LEU A 312 -28.73 21.52 0.02
CA LEU A 312 -28.15 21.70 1.35
C LEU A 312 -28.60 23.06 1.92
N TRP A 313 -29.70 23.09 2.65
CA TRP A 313 -30.28 24.31 3.22
C TRP A 313 -29.97 24.42 4.71
N MET A 314 -29.27 25.47 5.13
CA MET A 314 -28.93 25.71 6.54
C MET A 314 -29.92 26.67 7.21
N PRO A 315 -30.29 26.47 8.49
CA PRO A 315 -31.12 27.41 9.23
C PRO A 315 -30.30 28.63 9.66
N THR A 316 -30.97 29.72 10.00
CA THR A 316 -30.33 30.94 10.52
C THR A 316 -29.87 30.78 11.97
N ILE A 317 -30.50 29.86 12.74
CA ILE A 317 -30.22 29.63 14.16
C ILE A 317 -28.97 28.75 14.33
N GLN A 318 -27.93 29.28 14.95
CA GLN A 318 -26.62 28.62 15.08
C GLN A 318 -26.68 27.25 15.79
N GLN A 319 -27.56 27.07 16.78
CA GLN A 319 -27.74 25.80 17.48
C GLN A 319 -28.35 24.70 16.58
N GLU A 320 -29.19 25.06 15.62
CA GLU A 320 -29.80 24.12 14.65
C GLU A 320 -28.89 23.83 13.46
N VAL A 321 -27.94 24.73 13.16
CA VAL A 321 -26.95 24.54 12.08
C VAL A 321 -26.13 23.28 12.34
N GLN A 322 -25.71 23.04 13.59
CA GLN A 322 -24.91 21.87 13.96
C GLN A 322 -25.71 20.57 13.74
N GLN A 323 -26.94 20.52 14.25
CA GLN A 323 -27.85 19.39 14.07
C GLN A 323 -28.13 19.12 12.58
N ARG A 324 -28.35 20.17 11.78
CA ARG A 324 -28.65 20.02 10.35
C ARG A 324 -27.46 19.55 9.53
N LYS A 325 -26.24 20.00 9.87
CA LYS A 325 -25.00 19.46 9.29
C LYS A 325 -24.87 17.96 9.57
N LEU A 326 -25.12 17.53 10.81
CA LEU A 326 -25.07 16.12 11.20
C LEU A 326 -26.13 15.29 10.47
N LEU A 327 -27.36 15.79 10.35
CA LEU A 327 -28.44 15.15 9.58
C LEU A 327 -28.06 14.94 8.11
N TYR A 328 -27.55 15.99 7.44
CA TYR A 328 -27.16 15.87 6.03
C TYR A 328 -26.01 14.89 5.82
N MET A 329 -25.01 14.88 6.70
CA MET A 329 -23.89 13.94 6.64
C MET A 329 -24.33 12.51 6.98
N GLY A 330 -25.16 12.33 8.01
CA GLY A 330 -25.73 11.05 8.38
C GLY A 330 -26.54 10.46 7.24
N LEU A 331 -27.40 11.24 6.60
CA LEU A 331 -28.16 10.83 5.43
C LEU A 331 -27.25 10.37 4.28
N TYR A 332 -26.18 11.13 3.98
CA TYR A 332 -25.22 10.75 2.95
C TYR A 332 -24.52 9.43 3.25
N LEU A 333 -24.08 9.24 4.51
CA LEU A 333 -23.40 8.03 4.95
C LEU A 333 -24.33 6.81 4.96
N LEU A 334 -25.60 6.98 5.33
CA LEU A 334 -26.61 5.92 5.27
C LEU A 334 -26.89 5.48 3.83
N ILE A 335 -27.08 6.43 2.92
CA ILE A 335 -27.20 6.17 1.48
C ILE A 335 -25.95 5.43 0.96
N TRP A 336 -24.76 5.91 1.32
CA TRP A 336 -23.50 5.26 0.94
C TRP A 336 -23.38 3.84 1.50
N GLY A 337 -23.81 3.64 2.74
CA GLY A 337 -23.80 2.36 3.44
C GLY A 337 -24.62 1.28 2.74
N GLU A 338 -25.81 1.62 2.23
CA GLU A 338 -26.71 0.70 1.53
C GLU A 338 -26.55 0.68 0.00
N ALA A 339 -25.77 1.59 -0.59
CA ALA A 339 -25.59 1.67 -2.04
C ALA A 339 -24.96 0.42 -2.70
N ALA A 340 -24.27 -0.44 -1.96
CA ALA A 340 -23.59 -1.63 -2.50
C ALA A 340 -22.78 -1.33 -3.79
N ASN A 341 -23.13 -1.96 -4.92
CA ASN A 341 -22.46 -1.76 -6.21
C ASN A 341 -22.70 -0.37 -6.84
N LEU A 342 -23.71 0.39 -6.41
CA LEU A 342 -23.95 1.75 -6.89
C LEU A 342 -22.83 2.72 -6.44
N ARG A 343 -21.97 2.33 -5.50
CA ARG A 343 -20.77 3.11 -5.10
C ARG A 343 -19.81 3.38 -6.26
N PHE A 344 -19.84 2.53 -7.29
CA PHE A 344 -19.08 2.74 -8.52
C PHE A 344 -19.72 3.76 -9.48
N MET A 345 -20.89 4.30 -9.13
CA MET A 345 -21.64 5.29 -9.91
C MET A 345 -21.85 6.59 -9.09
N PRO A 346 -20.79 7.41 -8.91
CA PRO A 346 -20.84 8.56 -7.99
C PRO A 346 -21.88 9.63 -8.37
N GLU A 347 -22.15 9.86 -9.66
CA GLU A 347 -23.18 10.80 -10.09
C GLU A 347 -24.60 10.26 -9.84
N CYS A 348 -24.81 8.94 -9.95
CA CYS A 348 -26.05 8.28 -9.51
C CYS A 348 -26.29 8.50 -8.01
N LEU A 349 -25.25 8.36 -7.18
CA LEU A 349 -25.36 8.66 -5.74
C LEU A 349 -25.64 10.14 -5.47
N CYS A 350 -25.08 11.04 -6.27
CA CYS A 350 -25.40 12.47 -6.17
C CYS A 350 -26.87 12.75 -6.51
N TYR A 351 -27.44 12.06 -7.50
CA TYR A 351 -28.86 12.13 -7.85
C TYR A 351 -29.75 11.66 -6.70
N ILE A 352 -29.50 10.47 -6.15
CA ILE A 352 -30.24 9.91 -5.00
C ILE A 352 -30.17 10.87 -3.81
N TYR A 353 -28.95 11.32 -3.47
CA TYR A 353 -28.75 12.27 -2.38
C TYR A 353 -29.45 13.60 -2.61
N HIS A 354 -29.47 14.13 -3.84
CA HIS A 354 -30.10 15.41 -4.17
C HIS A 354 -31.59 15.42 -3.81
N HIS A 355 -32.30 14.34 -4.15
CA HIS A 355 -33.72 14.19 -3.86
C HIS A 355 -33.99 13.92 -2.39
N MET A 356 -33.26 12.99 -1.77
CA MET A 356 -33.47 12.68 -0.34
C MET A 356 -33.10 13.85 0.58
N ALA A 357 -32.09 14.65 0.23
CA ALA A 357 -31.75 15.87 0.97
C ALA A 357 -32.84 16.96 0.83
N PHE A 358 -33.52 17.01 -0.32
CA PHE A 358 -34.67 17.88 -0.52
C PHE A 358 -35.88 17.44 0.31
N GLU A 359 -36.17 16.13 0.35
CA GLU A 359 -37.20 15.56 1.23
C GLU A 359 -36.91 15.82 2.71
N LEU A 360 -35.65 15.61 3.14
CA LEU A 360 -35.19 15.91 4.50
C LEU A 360 -35.46 17.38 4.86
N TYR A 361 -35.14 18.31 3.95
CA TYR A 361 -35.44 19.71 4.18
C TYR A 361 -36.95 19.96 4.30
N GLY A 362 -37.78 19.38 3.42
CA GLY A 362 -39.23 19.50 3.48
C GLY A 362 -39.82 18.97 4.79
N MET A 363 -39.30 17.84 5.29
CA MET A 363 -39.68 17.25 6.58
C MET A 363 -39.35 18.15 7.76
N LEU A 364 -38.14 18.75 7.79
CA LEU A 364 -37.71 19.63 8.87
C LEU A 364 -38.42 20.99 8.84
N ALA A 365 -38.83 21.47 7.66
CA ALA A 365 -39.58 22.71 7.50
C ALA A 365 -41.07 22.58 7.83
N GLY A 366 -41.58 21.36 8.07
CA GLY A 366 -43.00 21.12 8.29
C GLY A 366 -43.84 21.37 7.03
N ASN A 367 -43.23 21.25 5.84
CA ASN A 367 -43.96 21.48 4.60
C ASN A 367 -45.02 20.39 4.41
N VAL A 368 -46.19 20.81 3.97
CA VAL A 368 -47.30 19.92 3.61
C VAL A 368 -47.15 19.57 2.14
N SER A 369 -47.23 18.28 1.81
CA SER A 369 -47.20 17.81 0.42
C SER A 369 -48.39 18.39 -0.34
N PRO A 370 -48.18 19.10 -1.47
CA PRO A 370 -49.27 19.70 -2.24
C PRO A 370 -50.21 18.66 -2.87
N MET A 371 -49.76 17.39 -2.96
CA MET A 371 -50.53 16.28 -3.55
C MET A 371 -51.36 15.51 -2.51
N THR A 372 -50.91 15.45 -1.25
CA THR A 372 -51.52 14.57 -0.23
C THR A 372 -52.11 15.31 0.97
N GLY A 373 -51.78 16.60 1.18
CA GLY A 373 -52.27 17.36 2.33
C GLY A 373 -51.68 16.94 3.69
N GLU A 374 -50.78 15.95 3.70
CA GLU A 374 -50.03 15.50 4.88
C GLU A 374 -48.60 16.05 4.90
N ASN A 375 -47.94 16.01 6.06
CA ASN A 375 -46.51 16.30 6.19
C ASN A 375 -45.71 15.47 5.15
N VAL A 376 -44.70 16.08 4.54
CA VAL A 376 -43.81 15.40 3.57
C VAL A 376 -43.29 14.10 4.18
N LYS A 377 -43.51 12.98 3.49
CA LYS A 377 -42.94 11.66 3.75
C LYS A 377 -41.99 11.31 2.60
N PRO A 378 -41.01 10.41 2.79
CA PRO A 378 -40.18 9.96 1.67
C PRO A 378 -41.03 9.37 0.55
N ALA A 379 -40.69 9.67 -0.71
CA ALA A 379 -41.45 9.29 -1.89
C ALA A 379 -41.72 7.79 -2.03
N TYR A 380 -40.89 6.94 -1.42
CA TYR A 380 -40.98 5.48 -1.49
C TYR A 380 -41.66 4.83 -0.27
N GLY A 381 -42.16 5.61 0.69
CA GLY A 381 -42.77 5.12 1.93
C GLY A 381 -41.71 4.62 2.91
N GLY A 382 -41.61 5.26 4.09
CA GLY A 382 -40.60 4.99 5.12
C GLY A 382 -40.78 3.67 5.89
N GLU A 383 -41.21 2.61 5.22
CA GLU A 383 -41.30 1.25 5.79
C GLU A 383 -39.88 0.71 6.09
N GLU A 384 -39.77 -0.29 6.97
CA GLU A 384 -38.47 -0.91 7.25
C GLU A 384 -37.85 -1.48 5.95
N GLU A 385 -36.57 -1.15 5.71
CA GLU A 385 -35.80 -1.54 4.51
C GLU A 385 -36.36 -1.04 3.16
N ALA A 386 -37.22 -0.02 3.17
CA ALA A 386 -37.81 0.54 1.97
C ALA A 386 -36.77 1.20 1.04
N PHE A 387 -35.71 1.82 1.58
CA PHE A 387 -34.66 2.43 0.77
C PHE A 387 -33.93 1.37 -0.09
N LEU A 388 -33.51 0.27 0.53
CA LEU A 388 -32.82 -0.82 -0.17
C LEU A 388 -33.73 -1.46 -1.23
N SER A 389 -34.98 -1.73 -0.91
CA SER A 389 -35.93 -2.42 -1.80
C SER A 389 -36.46 -1.55 -2.94
N LYS A 390 -36.77 -0.27 -2.68
CA LYS A 390 -37.44 0.62 -3.65
C LYS A 390 -36.48 1.58 -4.38
N VAL A 391 -35.29 1.87 -3.83
CA VAL A 391 -34.31 2.76 -4.46
C VAL A 391 -33.10 1.99 -5.00
N VAL A 392 -32.42 1.20 -4.17
CA VAL A 392 -31.17 0.52 -4.56
C VAL A 392 -31.43 -0.67 -5.48
N THR A 393 -32.36 -1.55 -5.11
CA THR A 393 -32.65 -2.81 -5.82
C THR A 393 -33.01 -2.61 -7.30
N PRO A 394 -33.87 -1.64 -7.69
CA PRO A 394 -34.17 -1.42 -9.11
C PRO A 394 -32.94 -1.08 -9.96
N ILE A 395 -32.05 -0.23 -9.46
CA ILE A 395 -30.81 0.15 -10.16
C ILE A 395 -29.83 -1.02 -10.19
N TYR A 396 -29.70 -1.75 -9.07
CA TYR A 396 -28.89 -2.95 -8.98
C TYR A 396 -29.33 -4.02 -10.00
N ASN A 397 -30.64 -4.21 -10.18
CA ASN A 397 -31.17 -5.16 -11.15
C ASN A 397 -30.78 -4.81 -12.60
N VAL A 398 -30.70 -3.53 -12.95
CA VAL A 398 -30.18 -3.09 -14.26
C VAL A 398 -28.72 -3.49 -14.42
N ILE A 399 -27.90 -3.21 -13.41
CA ILE A 399 -26.48 -3.56 -13.38
C ILE A 399 -26.28 -5.07 -13.51
N ALA A 400 -27.04 -5.86 -12.75
CA ALA A 400 -26.97 -7.32 -12.77
C ALA A 400 -27.33 -7.89 -14.15
N LYS A 401 -28.38 -7.36 -14.79
CA LYS A 401 -28.78 -7.72 -16.16
C LYS A 401 -27.68 -7.40 -17.18
N GLU A 402 -27.09 -6.21 -17.12
CA GLU A 402 -25.99 -5.82 -18.03
C GLU A 402 -24.71 -6.66 -17.79
N ALA A 403 -24.40 -6.97 -16.53
CA ALA A 403 -23.27 -7.83 -16.18
C ALA A 403 -23.44 -9.26 -16.75
N GLN A 404 -24.65 -9.83 -16.71
CA GLN A 404 -24.95 -11.12 -17.33
C GLN A 404 -24.77 -11.08 -18.85
N ARG A 405 -25.13 -9.98 -19.52
CA ARG A 405 -24.93 -9.79 -20.97
C ARG A 405 -23.47 -9.80 -21.40
N SER A 406 -22.55 -9.45 -20.50
CA SER A 406 -21.11 -9.50 -20.77
C SER A 406 -20.59 -10.91 -21.11
N LYS A 407 -21.31 -11.98 -20.73
CA LYS A 407 -20.90 -13.38 -20.86
C LYS A 407 -19.45 -13.63 -20.38
N LYS A 408 -19.10 -13.08 -19.21
CA LYS A 408 -17.72 -13.12 -18.64
C LYS A 408 -16.67 -12.45 -19.54
N GLY A 409 -17.03 -11.36 -20.21
CA GLY A 409 -16.13 -10.58 -21.07
C GLY A 409 -15.98 -11.09 -22.50
N LYS A 410 -16.72 -12.14 -22.91
CA LYS A 410 -16.69 -12.68 -24.27
C LYS A 410 -17.55 -11.88 -25.27
N SER A 411 -18.54 -11.15 -24.78
CA SER A 411 -19.41 -10.30 -25.62
C SER A 411 -18.66 -9.04 -26.09
N LYS A 412 -18.95 -8.58 -27.31
CA LYS A 412 -18.37 -7.33 -27.84
C LYS A 412 -18.72 -6.19 -26.88
N HIS A 413 -17.75 -5.34 -26.54
CA HIS A 413 -17.95 -4.21 -25.62
C HIS A 413 -19.04 -3.23 -26.07
N SER A 414 -19.45 -3.25 -27.34
CA SER A 414 -20.55 -2.43 -27.86
C SER A 414 -21.95 -2.94 -27.49
N GLN A 415 -22.08 -4.18 -27.00
CA GLN A 415 -23.35 -4.89 -26.83
C GLN A 415 -23.88 -4.92 -25.39
N TRP A 416 -23.17 -4.32 -24.43
CA TRP A 416 -23.55 -4.25 -23.01
C TRP A 416 -22.97 -2.99 -22.37
N ARG A 417 -23.54 -2.53 -21.26
CA ARG A 417 -23.11 -1.32 -20.53
C ARG A 417 -22.35 -1.69 -19.24
N ASN A 418 -21.21 -1.06 -18.99
CA ASN A 418 -20.52 -1.17 -17.70
C ASN A 418 -21.03 -0.10 -16.70
N TYR A 419 -20.48 -0.09 -15.49
CA TYR A 419 -20.85 0.89 -14.46
C TYR A 419 -20.61 2.34 -14.91
N ASP A 420 -19.52 2.62 -15.64
CA ASP A 420 -19.24 3.96 -16.17
C ASP A 420 -20.28 4.40 -17.20
N ASP A 421 -20.67 3.50 -18.11
CA ASP A 421 -21.69 3.74 -19.13
C ASP A 421 -23.08 4.02 -18.51
N LEU A 422 -23.42 3.34 -17.40
CA LEU A 422 -24.66 3.61 -16.66
C LEU A 422 -24.58 4.92 -15.87
N ASN A 423 -23.42 5.24 -15.33
CA ASN A 423 -23.19 6.44 -14.55
C ASN A 423 -23.22 7.71 -15.42
N GLU A 424 -22.82 7.59 -16.69
CA GLU A 424 -22.90 8.65 -17.69
C GLU A 424 -24.32 9.21 -17.89
N TYR A 425 -25.36 8.41 -17.65
CA TYR A 425 -26.75 8.88 -17.67
C TYR A 425 -26.97 10.08 -16.72
N PHE A 426 -26.27 10.11 -15.59
CA PHE A 426 -26.38 11.15 -14.56
C PHE A 426 -25.49 12.39 -14.83
N TRP A 427 -24.83 12.45 -15.99
CA TRP A 427 -24.04 13.61 -16.41
C TRP A 427 -24.86 14.64 -17.20
N SER A 428 -26.10 14.30 -17.60
CA SER A 428 -27.02 15.24 -18.24
C SER A 428 -28.10 15.70 -17.26
N VAL A 429 -28.65 16.90 -17.51
CA VAL A 429 -29.85 17.40 -16.84
C VAL A 429 -31.06 16.50 -17.14
N ASP A 430 -30.99 15.69 -18.19
CA ASP A 430 -32.02 14.71 -18.53
C ASP A 430 -32.18 13.59 -17.49
N CYS A 431 -31.21 13.39 -16.59
CA CYS A 431 -31.34 12.40 -15.52
C CYS A 431 -32.53 12.68 -14.60
N PHE A 432 -32.94 13.95 -14.45
CA PHE A 432 -34.14 14.33 -13.70
C PHE A 432 -35.45 13.90 -14.35
N ARG A 433 -35.42 13.44 -15.61
CA ARG A 433 -36.58 12.76 -16.23
C ARG A 433 -36.85 11.40 -15.60
N LEU A 434 -35.87 10.80 -14.92
CA LEU A 434 -36.07 9.55 -14.16
C LEU A 434 -37.15 9.71 -13.08
N GLY A 435 -37.27 10.91 -12.51
CA GLY A 435 -38.25 11.25 -11.48
C GLY A 435 -37.87 10.78 -10.08
N TRP A 436 -38.62 11.27 -9.08
CA TRP A 436 -38.54 10.86 -7.68
C TRP A 436 -39.95 10.83 -7.09
N PRO A 437 -40.56 9.64 -6.88
CA PRO A 437 -39.97 8.30 -7.00
C PRO A 437 -39.61 7.94 -8.45
N MET A 438 -38.62 7.07 -8.63
CA MET A 438 -38.11 6.72 -9.96
C MET A 438 -39.17 6.00 -10.79
N ARG A 439 -39.41 6.47 -12.01
CA ARG A 439 -40.44 5.92 -12.88
C ARG A 439 -39.95 4.62 -13.54
N ALA A 440 -40.70 3.54 -13.39
CA ALA A 440 -40.34 2.22 -13.94
C ALA A 440 -40.33 2.18 -15.48
N ASP A 441 -41.06 3.08 -16.14
CA ASP A 441 -41.13 3.23 -17.60
C ASP A 441 -39.98 4.08 -18.19
N ALA A 442 -39.06 4.58 -17.35
CA ALA A 442 -37.95 5.40 -17.81
C ALA A 442 -36.95 4.61 -18.67
N ASP A 443 -36.32 5.31 -19.62
CA ASP A 443 -35.32 4.76 -20.55
C ASP A 443 -34.14 4.07 -19.82
N PHE A 444 -33.83 4.50 -18.59
CA PHE A 444 -32.79 3.91 -17.76
C PHE A 444 -33.07 2.44 -17.37
N PHE A 445 -34.33 2.12 -17.05
CA PHE A 445 -34.78 0.77 -16.66
C PHE A 445 -35.22 -0.10 -17.83
N SER A 446 -35.43 0.51 -19.00
CA SER A 446 -35.82 -0.20 -20.22
C SER A 446 -34.72 -1.18 -20.65
N SER A 447 -35.06 -2.47 -20.77
CA SER A 447 -34.22 -3.46 -21.43
C SER A 447 -34.61 -3.53 -22.92
N PRO A 448 -33.70 -3.87 -23.85
CA PRO A 448 -34.13 -4.33 -25.16
C PRO A 448 -35.04 -5.53 -24.88
N ALA A 449 -36.26 -5.50 -25.41
CA ALA A 449 -37.15 -6.64 -25.32
C ALA A 449 -36.34 -7.87 -25.72
N GLU A 450 -36.36 -8.91 -24.88
CA GLU A 450 -35.84 -10.20 -25.27
C GLU A 450 -36.47 -10.50 -26.62
N LEU A 451 -35.63 -10.64 -27.64
CA LEU A 451 -36.02 -11.19 -28.93
C LEU A 451 -36.61 -12.56 -28.62
N HIS A 452 -37.91 -12.62 -28.36
CA HIS A 452 -38.65 -13.83 -28.56
C HIS A 452 -38.33 -14.26 -30.00
N PRO A 453 -37.83 -15.47 -30.23
CA PRO A 453 -37.73 -16.02 -31.56
C PRO A 453 -39.15 -16.38 -32.02
N PHE A 454 -40.02 -15.38 -32.19
CA PHE A 454 -41.27 -15.57 -32.91
C PHE A 454 -40.93 -15.58 -34.40
N GLU A 455 -40.91 -16.81 -34.90
CA GLU A 455 -41.26 -17.25 -36.24
C GLU A 455 -41.01 -16.26 -37.38
N LYS A 456 -40.08 -16.67 -38.25
CA LYS A 456 -40.05 -16.28 -39.65
C LYS A 456 -41.44 -16.49 -40.25
N ASN A 457 -42.24 -15.45 -40.35
CA ASN A 457 -43.26 -15.32 -41.37
C ASN A 457 -43.41 -13.84 -41.74
N GLY A 458 -42.70 -13.46 -42.81
CA GLY A 458 -43.32 -12.89 -44.00
C GLY A 458 -44.05 -11.55 -43.96
N ASP A 459 -44.27 -10.87 -42.83
CA ASP A 459 -45.00 -9.59 -42.84
C ASP A 459 -44.13 -8.38 -42.43
N ASN A 460 -43.91 -7.51 -43.42
CA ASN A 460 -43.16 -6.26 -43.36
C ASN A 460 -43.91 -5.12 -42.63
N ASN A 461 -44.62 -5.42 -41.54
CA ASN A 461 -45.20 -4.41 -40.67
C ASN A 461 -44.59 -4.51 -39.27
N LYS A 462 -43.35 -4.05 -39.13
CA LYS A 462 -42.81 -3.71 -37.79
C LYS A 462 -43.55 -2.46 -37.31
N PRO A 463 -44.31 -2.50 -36.19
CA PRO A 463 -44.84 -1.28 -35.61
C PRO A 463 -43.67 -0.39 -35.17
N ALA A 464 -43.77 0.91 -35.45
CA ALA A 464 -42.79 1.95 -35.14
C ALA A 464 -42.66 2.24 -33.62
N TYR A 465 -42.71 1.21 -32.77
CA TYR A 465 -42.35 1.37 -31.36
C TYR A 465 -40.83 1.31 -31.25
N ARG A 466 -40.23 2.50 -31.21
CA ARG A 466 -38.81 2.77 -30.96
C ARG A 466 -38.18 1.74 -30.02
N ASP A 467 -37.01 1.23 -30.39
CA ASP A 467 -36.03 0.66 -29.45
C ASP A 467 -35.80 1.67 -28.30
N ARG A 468 -36.51 1.49 -27.18
CA ARG A 468 -36.39 2.33 -25.97
C ARG A 468 -35.11 2.06 -25.18
N TRP A 469 -34.33 1.03 -25.58
CA TRP A 469 -33.06 0.76 -24.93
C TRP A 469 -31.99 1.76 -25.38
N VAL A 470 -31.57 2.60 -24.45
CA VAL A 470 -30.43 3.49 -24.65
C VAL A 470 -29.15 2.67 -24.47
N GLY A 471 -28.53 2.32 -25.60
CA GLY A 471 -27.20 1.70 -25.64
C GLY A 471 -26.11 2.64 -25.13
N LYS A 472 -24.84 2.31 -25.38
CA LYS A 472 -23.73 3.21 -24.99
C LYS A 472 -23.90 4.58 -25.63
N VAL A 473 -23.92 5.63 -24.80
CA VAL A 473 -24.33 6.97 -25.21
C VAL A 473 -23.19 7.71 -25.91
N ASN A 474 -21.95 7.62 -25.42
CA ASN A 474 -20.87 8.49 -25.91
C ASN A 474 -19.60 7.80 -26.44
N PHE A 475 -19.28 6.55 -26.07
CA PHE A 475 -18.06 5.89 -26.58
C PHE A 475 -18.19 4.37 -26.80
N VAL A 476 -17.90 3.94 -28.03
CA VAL A 476 -17.72 2.53 -28.38
C VAL A 476 -16.36 2.41 -29.09
N GLU A 477 -15.37 1.83 -28.41
CA GLU A 477 -14.05 1.60 -29.01
C GLU A 477 -14.17 0.54 -30.12
N ILE A 478 -13.95 0.95 -31.36
CA ILE A 478 -13.74 0.04 -32.48
C ILE A 478 -12.23 -0.13 -32.60
N ARG A 479 -11.72 -1.37 -32.55
CA ARG A 479 -10.28 -1.64 -32.71
C ARG A 479 -10.01 -2.16 -34.12
N SER A 480 -9.07 -1.52 -34.83
CA SER A 480 -8.55 -1.98 -36.12
C SER A 480 -7.05 -1.66 -36.22
N PHE A 481 -6.34 -2.33 -37.12
CA PHE A 481 -4.89 -2.10 -37.35
C PHE A 481 -4.59 -0.63 -37.71
N TRP A 482 -5.49 0.02 -38.45
CA TRP A 482 -5.37 1.42 -38.82
C TRP A 482 -5.37 2.42 -37.65
N HIS A 483 -5.82 2.00 -36.45
CA HIS A 483 -5.73 2.84 -35.26
C HIS A 483 -4.29 3.13 -34.84
N ILE A 484 -3.32 2.28 -35.20
CA ILE A 484 -1.89 2.52 -34.89
C ILE A 484 -1.41 3.78 -35.64
N PHE A 485 -1.70 3.88 -36.94
CA PHE A 485 -1.32 5.04 -37.75
C PHE A 485 -2.10 6.30 -37.35
N ARG A 486 -3.38 6.18 -37.00
CA ARG A 486 -4.17 7.31 -36.48
C ARG A 486 -3.64 7.83 -35.14
N SER A 487 -3.32 6.93 -34.21
CA SER A 487 -3.00 7.29 -32.81
C SER A 487 -1.58 7.82 -32.65
N PHE A 488 -0.65 7.36 -33.50
CA PHE A 488 0.75 7.79 -33.51
C PHE A 488 1.10 8.67 -34.72
N ASP A 489 0.12 9.39 -35.27
CA ASP A 489 0.25 10.23 -36.48
C ASP A 489 1.43 11.21 -36.38
N ARG A 490 1.63 11.81 -35.21
CA ARG A 490 2.69 12.81 -34.99
C ARG A 490 4.08 12.20 -35.09
N MET A 491 4.25 10.98 -34.58
CA MET A 491 5.54 10.28 -34.63
C MET A 491 5.90 9.93 -36.07
N TRP A 492 4.97 9.30 -36.80
CA TRP A 492 5.16 8.94 -38.21
C TRP A 492 5.41 10.17 -39.07
N SER A 493 4.58 11.20 -38.92
CA SER A 493 4.73 12.45 -39.67
C SER A 493 6.08 13.11 -39.38
N PHE A 494 6.47 13.21 -38.10
CA PHE A 494 7.74 13.82 -37.72
C PHE A 494 8.94 13.10 -38.36
N PHE A 495 9.02 11.77 -38.23
CA PHE A 495 10.15 11.03 -38.77
C PHE A 495 10.21 11.01 -40.31
N ILE A 496 9.06 10.96 -40.99
CA ILE A 496 9.02 11.06 -42.47
C ILE A 496 9.52 12.43 -42.93
N LEU A 497 9.09 13.50 -42.26
CA LEU A 497 9.51 14.86 -42.60
C LEU A 497 11.00 15.10 -42.32
N CYS A 498 11.51 14.61 -41.19
CA CYS A 498 12.93 14.67 -40.87
C CYS A 498 13.77 13.88 -41.89
N LEU A 499 13.31 12.69 -42.30
CA LEU A 499 13.98 11.88 -43.32
C LEU A 499 14.06 12.64 -44.64
N GLN A 500 12.94 13.20 -45.11
CA GLN A 500 12.91 14.02 -46.33
C GLN A 500 13.84 15.24 -46.23
N ALA A 501 13.85 15.95 -45.10
CA ALA A 501 14.73 17.09 -44.88
C ALA A 501 16.21 16.68 -44.96
N MET A 502 16.60 15.59 -44.30
CA MET A 502 17.97 15.07 -44.33
C MET A 502 18.41 14.66 -45.73
N ILE A 503 17.55 13.99 -46.51
CA ILE A 503 17.83 13.61 -47.91
C ILE A 503 18.06 14.87 -48.74
N ILE A 504 17.21 15.89 -48.62
CA ILE A 504 17.35 17.15 -49.36
C ILE A 504 18.68 17.85 -49.00
N ILE A 505 19.03 17.91 -47.72
CA ILE A 505 20.27 18.54 -47.25
C ILE A 505 21.48 17.77 -47.79
N ALA A 506 21.52 16.44 -47.62
CA ALA A 506 22.62 15.60 -48.07
C ALA A 506 22.80 15.65 -49.61
N TRP A 507 21.71 15.75 -50.37
CA TRP A 507 21.74 15.87 -51.83
C TRP A 507 22.34 17.19 -52.32
N ASN A 508 22.16 18.29 -51.57
CA ASN A 508 22.76 19.58 -51.93
C ASN A 508 24.20 19.74 -51.38
N ASP A 509 24.53 19.13 -50.23
CA ASP A 509 25.89 19.09 -49.65
C ASP A 509 26.89 18.39 -50.59
N SER A 510 26.51 17.23 -51.11
CA SER A 510 27.27 16.49 -52.14
C SER A 510 27.38 17.20 -53.49
N ALA A 511 26.67 18.32 -53.70
CA ALA A 511 26.77 19.14 -54.91
C ALA A 511 27.71 20.36 -54.73
N GLY A 512 28.43 20.45 -53.60
CA GLY A 512 29.43 21.50 -53.34
C GLY A 512 28.86 22.88 -53.01
N ARG A 513 27.56 22.97 -52.68
CA ARG A 513 26.90 24.25 -52.32
C ARG A 513 26.89 24.45 -50.80
N PRO A 514 27.09 25.68 -50.27
CA PRO A 514 26.98 25.92 -48.84
C PRO A 514 25.58 25.60 -48.31
N ILE A 515 25.53 24.93 -47.16
CA ILE A 515 24.33 24.31 -46.55
C ILE A 515 23.21 25.34 -46.28
N PHE A 516 23.54 26.62 -46.04
CA PHE A 516 22.61 27.69 -45.68
C PHE A 516 22.37 28.72 -46.79
N THR A 517 22.21 28.28 -48.04
CA THR A 517 21.75 29.17 -49.12
C THR A 517 20.23 29.26 -49.16
N GLY A 518 19.67 30.42 -49.55
CA GLY A 518 18.22 30.63 -49.63
C GLY A 518 17.49 29.62 -50.53
N GLU A 519 18.17 29.10 -51.56
CA GLU A 519 17.64 28.03 -52.42
C GLU A 519 17.55 26.67 -51.70
N VAL A 520 18.52 26.31 -50.85
CA VAL A 520 18.49 25.06 -50.07
C VAL A 520 17.42 25.14 -48.99
N VAL A 521 17.32 26.27 -48.28
CA VAL A 521 16.25 26.51 -47.29
C VAL A 521 14.89 26.36 -47.94
N LYS A 522 14.67 26.95 -49.12
CA LYS A 522 13.44 26.81 -49.89
C LYS A 522 13.14 25.35 -50.28
N LYS A 523 14.14 24.59 -50.74
CA LYS A 523 13.98 23.16 -51.02
C LYS A 523 13.61 22.38 -49.76
N VAL A 524 14.22 22.67 -48.62
CA VAL A 524 13.88 22.04 -47.34
C VAL A 524 12.45 22.39 -46.91
N LEU A 525 11.98 23.62 -47.13
CA LEU A 525 10.59 24.02 -46.85
C LEU A 525 9.55 23.22 -47.66
N SER A 526 9.94 22.50 -48.72
CA SER A 526 9.04 21.57 -49.43
C SER A 526 8.53 20.41 -48.57
N ILE A 527 9.16 20.12 -47.43
CA ILE A 527 8.64 19.14 -46.45
C ILE A 527 7.21 19.48 -46.01
N PHE A 528 6.83 20.76 -46.00
CA PHE A 528 5.48 21.16 -45.60
C PHE A 528 4.40 20.74 -46.60
N ILE A 529 4.77 20.52 -47.87
CA ILE A 529 3.87 19.90 -48.87
C ILE A 529 3.58 18.46 -48.45
N THR A 530 4.61 17.68 -48.14
CA THR A 530 4.46 16.31 -47.63
C THR A 530 3.69 16.28 -46.32
N ALA A 531 3.92 17.26 -45.43
CA ALA A 531 3.18 17.38 -44.17
C ALA A 531 1.68 17.59 -44.41
N ALA A 532 1.31 18.42 -45.39
CA ALA A 532 -0.09 18.64 -45.76
C ALA A 532 -0.75 17.36 -46.32
N ILE A 533 -0.02 16.59 -47.15
CA ILE A 533 -0.50 15.30 -47.67
C ILE A 533 -0.73 14.30 -46.53
N LEU A 534 0.22 14.18 -45.60
CA LEU A 534 0.09 13.30 -44.43
C LEU A 534 -1.08 13.75 -43.53
N LYS A 535 -1.30 15.06 -43.38
CA LYS A 535 -2.45 15.61 -42.65
C LYS A 535 -3.79 15.35 -43.34
N LEU A 536 -3.84 15.34 -44.67
CA LEU A 536 -5.02 14.92 -45.42
C LEU A 536 -5.30 13.44 -45.21
N GLY A 537 -4.27 12.58 -45.29
CA GLY A 537 -4.38 11.16 -44.98
C GLY A 537 -4.91 10.89 -43.57
N GLN A 538 -4.41 11.64 -42.58
CA GLN A 538 -4.93 11.61 -41.21
C GLN A 538 -6.42 12.00 -41.16
N ALA A 539 -6.81 13.11 -41.79
CA ALA A 539 -8.18 13.59 -41.77
C ALA A 539 -9.16 12.59 -42.43
N VAL A 540 -8.75 11.93 -43.51
CA VAL A 540 -9.50 10.84 -44.15
C VAL A 540 -9.67 9.66 -43.20
N LEU A 541 -8.57 9.22 -42.58
CA LEU A 541 -8.59 8.11 -41.63
C LEU A 541 -9.49 8.41 -40.43
N ASP A 542 -9.48 9.67 -39.98
CA ASP A 542 -10.31 10.15 -38.89
C ASP A 542 -11.81 10.05 -39.20
N ILE A 543 -12.21 10.32 -40.44
CA ILE A 543 -13.61 10.19 -40.89
C ILE A 543 -14.00 8.73 -41.05
N ILE A 544 -13.16 7.90 -41.67
CA ILE A 544 -13.43 6.47 -41.92
C ILE A 544 -13.62 5.72 -40.60
N ILE A 545 -12.69 5.88 -39.66
CA ILE A 545 -12.71 5.16 -38.38
C ILE A 545 -13.91 5.59 -37.52
N ASN A 546 -14.23 6.88 -37.51
CA ASN A 546 -15.32 7.41 -36.68
C ASN A 546 -16.69 7.40 -37.37
N TRP A 547 -16.80 6.83 -38.56
CA TRP A 547 -18.02 6.86 -39.36
C TRP A 547 -19.24 6.30 -38.61
N LYS A 548 -19.07 5.20 -37.88
CA LYS A 548 -20.15 4.59 -37.08
C LYS A 548 -20.55 5.45 -35.88
N ALA A 549 -19.61 6.19 -35.29
CA ALA A 549 -19.83 7.05 -34.14
C ALA A 549 -20.47 8.41 -34.51
N ARG A 550 -20.66 8.71 -35.81
CA ARG A 550 -21.21 9.99 -36.27
C ARG A 550 -22.59 10.31 -35.70
N GLN A 551 -23.43 9.33 -35.43
CA GLN A 551 -24.78 9.62 -34.93
C GLN A 551 -24.77 10.16 -33.49
N MET A 552 -23.76 9.80 -32.71
CA MET A 552 -23.64 10.16 -31.29
C MET A 552 -22.76 11.40 -31.04
N MET A 553 -21.96 11.83 -32.03
CA MET A 553 -21.10 13.00 -31.88
C MET A 553 -21.89 14.32 -31.81
N SER A 554 -21.48 15.19 -30.88
CA SER A 554 -21.97 16.57 -30.82
C SER A 554 -21.65 17.34 -32.11
N PHE A 555 -22.48 18.34 -32.43
CA PHE A 555 -22.35 19.11 -33.66
C PHE A 555 -20.96 19.76 -33.80
N HIS A 556 -20.40 20.29 -32.72
CA HIS A 556 -19.07 20.90 -32.71
C HIS A 556 -17.95 19.92 -33.07
N VAL A 557 -18.07 18.64 -32.68
CA VAL A 557 -17.08 17.61 -33.01
C VAL A 557 -17.18 17.20 -34.48
N LYS A 558 -18.40 17.04 -35.01
CA LYS A 558 -18.65 16.80 -36.44
C LYS A 558 -18.06 17.91 -37.30
N LEU A 559 -18.37 19.16 -36.95
CA LEU A 559 -17.86 20.34 -37.63
C LEU A 559 -16.32 20.37 -37.64
N ARG A 560 -15.69 19.98 -36.53
CA ARG A 560 -14.22 19.93 -36.43
C ARG A 560 -13.59 18.97 -37.43
N TYR A 561 -14.13 17.75 -37.58
CA TYR A 561 -13.58 16.76 -38.51
C TYR A 561 -13.72 17.21 -39.96
N ILE A 562 -14.87 17.77 -40.33
CA ILE A 562 -15.12 18.32 -41.67
C ILE A 562 -14.16 19.49 -41.94
N LEU A 563 -14.06 20.45 -41.01
CA LEU A 563 -13.21 21.62 -41.19
C LEU A 563 -11.72 21.26 -41.27
N LYS A 564 -11.27 20.25 -40.52
CA LYS A 564 -9.90 19.71 -40.65
C LYS A 564 -9.65 19.06 -42.00
N PHE A 565 -10.61 18.31 -42.53
CA PHE A 565 -10.50 17.71 -43.85
C PHE A 565 -10.43 18.76 -44.96
N VAL A 566 -11.36 19.73 -44.95
CA VAL A 566 -11.38 20.84 -45.91
C VAL A 566 -10.10 21.67 -45.84
N SER A 567 -9.64 22.00 -44.62
CA SER A 567 -8.40 22.75 -44.42
C SER A 567 -7.17 21.97 -44.91
N ALA A 568 -7.07 20.66 -44.63
CA ALA A 568 -5.97 19.84 -45.11
C ALA A 568 -5.97 19.74 -46.65
N ALA A 569 -7.14 19.54 -47.27
CA ALA A 569 -7.27 19.50 -48.72
C ALA A 569 -6.86 20.84 -49.38
N ALA A 570 -7.26 21.97 -48.79
CA ALA A 570 -6.86 23.29 -49.27
C ALA A 570 -5.33 23.47 -49.23
N TRP A 571 -4.66 23.08 -48.15
CA TRP A 571 -3.20 23.19 -48.04
C TRP A 571 -2.43 22.27 -48.98
N VAL A 572 -2.96 21.09 -49.31
CA VAL A 572 -2.41 20.18 -50.33
C VAL A 572 -2.42 20.82 -51.72
N VAL A 573 -3.31 21.77 -52.00
CA VAL A 573 -3.34 22.52 -53.26
C VAL A 573 -2.49 23.80 -53.17
N VAL A 574 -2.67 24.59 -52.11
CA VAL A 574 -2.01 25.90 -51.96
C VAL A 574 -0.49 25.80 -51.88
N LEU A 575 0.06 24.85 -51.11
CA LEU A 575 1.52 24.74 -50.92
C LEU A 575 2.26 24.32 -52.19
N PRO A 576 1.81 23.31 -52.97
CA PRO A 576 2.44 22.99 -54.26
C PRO A 576 2.29 24.10 -55.31
N VAL A 577 1.13 24.75 -55.40
CA VAL A 577 0.89 25.84 -56.37
C VAL A 577 1.83 27.02 -56.09
N THR A 578 1.93 27.43 -54.83
CA THR A 578 2.85 28.52 -54.42
C THR A 578 4.32 28.11 -54.55
N TYR A 579 4.66 26.82 -54.38
CA TYR A 579 6.02 26.32 -54.65
C TYR A 579 6.34 26.32 -56.15
N ALA A 580 5.43 25.84 -57.00
CA ALA A 580 5.60 25.79 -58.46
C ALA A 580 5.72 27.19 -59.08
N TYR A 581 4.98 28.17 -58.55
CA TYR A 581 5.08 29.59 -58.97
C TYR A 581 6.50 30.15 -58.87
N THR A 582 7.33 29.58 -57.98
CA THR A 582 8.69 30.04 -57.72
C THR A 582 9.78 29.32 -58.53
N TRP A 583 9.43 28.49 -59.52
CA TRP A 583 10.40 27.85 -60.43
C TRP A 583 10.86 28.82 -61.53
N ARG A 584 12.17 28.77 -61.85
CA ARG A 584 12.77 29.61 -62.90
C ARG A 584 12.44 29.09 -64.32
N ASP A 585 12.36 27.76 -64.50
CA ASP A 585 11.96 27.10 -65.75
C ASP A 585 10.79 26.12 -65.46
N PRO A 586 9.52 26.50 -65.67
CA PRO A 586 8.39 25.63 -65.39
C PRO A 586 8.09 24.69 -66.56
N SER A 587 7.89 23.39 -66.29
CA SER A 587 7.36 22.45 -67.29
C SER A 587 5.83 22.47 -67.33
N GLY A 588 5.26 22.55 -68.54
CA GLY A 588 3.84 22.34 -68.90
C GLY A 588 2.82 22.94 -67.92
N PHE A 589 2.36 22.13 -66.96
CA PHE A 589 1.34 22.51 -65.98
C PHE A 589 1.74 23.71 -65.10
N ALA A 590 3.03 23.89 -64.81
CA ALA A 590 3.52 25.02 -64.02
C ALA A 590 3.50 26.35 -64.81
N GLN A 591 3.58 26.32 -66.15
CA GLN A 591 3.38 27.51 -67.01
C GLN A 591 1.91 27.97 -67.01
N THR A 592 0.96 27.03 -67.01
CA THR A 592 -0.48 27.34 -66.92
C THR A 592 -0.86 28.00 -65.60
N ILE A 593 -0.18 27.65 -64.51
CA ILE A 593 -0.38 28.28 -63.21
C ILE A 593 0.22 29.69 -63.18
N GLN A 594 1.42 29.88 -63.75
CA GLN A 594 2.04 31.21 -63.85
C GLN A 594 1.21 32.18 -64.72
N SER A 595 0.54 31.69 -65.76
CA SER A 595 -0.33 32.52 -66.61
C SER A 595 -1.63 32.96 -65.91
N TRP A 596 -2.17 32.16 -64.99
CA TRP A 596 -3.37 32.49 -64.21
C TRP A 596 -3.13 33.52 -63.09
N PHE A 597 -1.91 33.58 -62.53
CA PHE A 597 -1.60 34.42 -61.35
C PHE A 597 -0.69 35.63 -61.65
N GLY A 598 -0.29 35.83 -62.91
CA GLY A 598 0.52 36.96 -63.36
C GLY A 598 2.02 36.81 -63.05
N SER A 599 2.87 37.34 -63.92
CA SER A 599 4.33 37.19 -63.87
C SER A 599 5.01 38.30 -63.06
N ASN A 600 5.04 38.20 -61.74
CA ASN A 600 5.92 39.05 -60.91
C ASN A 600 7.15 38.24 -60.47
N VAL A 601 8.27 38.50 -61.15
CA VAL A 601 9.50 37.70 -61.18
C VAL A 601 10.37 37.83 -59.92
N SER A 602 9.91 38.49 -58.85
CA SER A 602 10.78 38.89 -57.74
C SER A 602 10.16 38.77 -56.36
N SER A 603 9.62 37.61 -55.98
CA SER A 603 9.52 37.33 -54.53
C SER A 603 9.42 35.84 -54.14
N PRO A 604 10.47 35.25 -53.55
CA PRO A 604 10.35 34.00 -52.78
C PRO A 604 9.47 34.11 -51.52
N SER A 605 8.82 35.26 -51.27
CA SER A 605 8.04 35.56 -50.07
C SER A 605 6.68 34.87 -50.03
N LEU A 606 6.00 34.62 -51.16
CA LEU A 606 4.65 34.06 -51.16
C LEU A 606 4.59 32.61 -50.65
N PHE A 607 5.53 31.77 -51.07
CA PHE A 607 5.63 30.39 -50.57
C PHE A 607 6.03 30.36 -49.09
N ILE A 608 6.99 31.19 -48.68
CA ILE A 608 7.41 31.30 -47.28
C ILE A 608 6.25 31.80 -46.42
N LEU A 609 5.48 32.79 -46.88
CA LEU A 609 4.29 33.30 -46.21
C LEU A 609 3.21 32.22 -46.07
N ALA A 610 2.94 31.46 -47.13
CA ALA A 610 2.00 30.34 -47.10
C ALA A 610 2.42 29.27 -46.08
N VAL A 611 3.73 28.96 -46.01
CA VAL A 611 4.29 28.04 -45.00
C VAL A 611 4.13 28.59 -43.59
N VAL A 612 4.41 29.87 -43.34
CA VAL A 612 4.24 30.49 -42.02
C VAL A 612 2.77 30.45 -41.58
N ILE A 613 1.84 30.76 -42.48
CA ILE A 613 0.40 30.69 -42.19
C ILE A 613 -0.01 29.24 -41.87
N TYR A 614 0.46 28.25 -42.66
CA TYR A 614 0.22 26.83 -42.41
C TYR A 614 0.76 26.38 -41.03
N LEU A 615 1.95 26.86 -40.64
CA LEU A 615 2.59 26.50 -39.38
C LEU A 615 1.96 27.21 -38.16
N SER A 616 1.34 28.37 -38.36
CA SER A 616 0.87 29.26 -37.28
C SER A 616 0.02 28.57 -36.19
N PRO A 617 -0.92 27.65 -36.48
CA PRO A 617 -1.71 27.00 -35.42
C PRO A 617 -0.86 26.06 -34.56
N ASN A 618 0.14 25.40 -35.17
CA ASN A 618 1.08 24.51 -34.50
C ASN A 618 2.13 25.31 -33.71
N MET A 619 2.60 26.44 -34.23
CA MET A 619 3.49 27.36 -33.50
C MET A 619 2.81 27.88 -32.24
N LEU A 620 1.55 28.31 -32.35
CA LEU A 620 0.77 28.75 -31.20
C LEU A 620 0.64 27.63 -30.16
N ALA A 621 0.35 26.40 -30.60
CA ALA A 621 0.28 25.24 -29.71
C ALA A 621 1.62 24.95 -29.01
N ALA A 622 2.74 25.07 -29.72
CA ALA A 622 4.09 24.86 -29.17
C ALA A 622 4.48 25.94 -28.15
N VAL A 623 4.18 27.22 -28.42
CA VAL A 623 4.40 28.33 -27.48
C VAL A 623 3.55 28.13 -26.21
N LEU A 624 2.27 27.78 -26.36
CA LEU A 624 1.41 27.48 -25.22
C LEU A 624 1.84 26.21 -24.46
N PHE A 625 2.49 25.27 -25.13
CA PHE A 625 3.11 24.12 -24.47
C PHE A 625 4.27 24.56 -23.59
N LEU A 626 5.21 25.36 -24.10
CA LEU A 626 6.37 25.87 -23.34
C LEU A 626 5.97 26.75 -22.15
N PHE A 627 4.82 27.43 -22.23
CA PHE A 627 4.29 28.30 -21.17
C PHE A 627 3.00 27.74 -20.55
N PRO A 628 3.08 26.71 -19.69
CA PRO A 628 1.91 26.06 -19.11
C PRO A 628 1.05 27.00 -18.26
N PHE A 629 1.61 28.07 -17.69
CA PHE A 629 0.84 29.05 -16.91
C PHE A 629 -0.16 29.84 -17.79
N ILE A 630 0.29 30.31 -18.96
CA ILE A 630 -0.56 30.99 -19.94
C ILE A 630 -1.63 30.02 -20.44
N ARG A 631 -1.22 28.80 -20.75
CA ARG A 631 -2.12 27.75 -21.22
C ARG A 631 -3.23 27.44 -20.20
N ARG A 632 -2.89 27.24 -18.92
CA ARG A 632 -3.88 26.99 -17.87
C ARG A 632 -4.88 28.14 -17.74
N PHE A 633 -4.40 29.38 -17.83
CA PHE A 633 -5.25 30.56 -17.80
C PHE A 633 -6.22 30.60 -19.01
N LEU A 634 -5.71 30.37 -20.22
CA LEU A 634 -6.53 30.35 -21.45
C LEU A 634 -7.56 29.21 -21.46
N GLU A 635 -7.20 28.02 -20.97
CA GLU A 635 -8.13 26.88 -20.89
C GLU A 635 -9.24 27.05 -19.85
N GLN A 636 -9.00 27.88 -18.81
CA GLN A 636 -9.99 28.24 -17.79
C GLN A 636 -10.90 29.40 -18.24
N SER A 637 -10.52 30.12 -19.28
CA SER A 637 -11.31 31.24 -19.79
C SER A 637 -12.60 30.74 -20.44
N HIS A 638 -13.72 31.38 -20.08
CA HIS A 638 -15.03 31.18 -20.70
C HIS A 638 -15.26 32.08 -21.93
N TYR A 639 -14.23 32.83 -22.37
CA TYR A 639 -14.36 33.74 -23.49
C TYR A 639 -14.43 33.00 -24.83
N LYS A 640 -15.50 33.22 -25.59
CA LYS A 640 -15.83 32.46 -26.82
C LYS A 640 -14.71 32.46 -27.86
N ILE A 641 -14.00 33.58 -28.04
CA ILE A 641 -12.90 33.69 -29.01
C ILE A 641 -11.70 32.85 -28.58
N VAL A 642 -11.31 32.93 -27.30
CA VAL A 642 -10.21 32.12 -26.75
C VAL A 642 -10.56 30.64 -26.85
N MET A 643 -11.81 30.27 -26.54
CA MET A 643 -12.28 28.89 -26.71
C MET A 643 -12.21 28.40 -28.16
N LEU A 644 -12.54 29.24 -29.14
CA LEU A 644 -12.46 28.89 -30.56
C LEU A 644 -11.02 28.73 -31.04
N VAL A 645 -10.12 29.63 -30.66
CA VAL A 645 -8.68 29.55 -30.97
C VAL A 645 -8.06 28.29 -30.35
N MET A 646 -8.39 28.00 -29.09
CA MET A 646 -7.92 26.80 -28.39
C MET A 646 -8.53 25.52 -28.99
N TRP A 647 -9.80 25.56 -29.41
CA TRP A 647 -10.47 24.45 -30.11
C TRP A 647 -9.79 24.12 -31.44
N TRP A 648 -9.27 25.13 -32.15
CA TRP A 648 -8.54 24.92 -33.41
C TRP A 648 -7.09 24.48 -33.19
N SER A 649 -6.34 25.22 -32.37
CA SER A 649 -4.89 25.03 -32.16
C SER A 649 -4.55 23.76 -31.37
N GLN A 650 -5.39 23.35 -30.40
CA GLN A 650 -5.05 22.24 -29.52
C GLN A 650 -5.73 20.92 -29.91
N PRO A 651 -4.97 19.85 -30.17
CA PRO A 651 -5.55 18.51 -30.25
C PRO A 651 -6.09 18.11 -28.86
N PRO A 652 -7.28 17.47 -28.78
CA PRO A 652 -7.83 17.06 -27.50
C PRO A 652 -6.89 16.04 -26.86
N LEU A 653 -6.35 16.38 -25.68
CA LEU A 653 -5.57 15.47 -24.85
C LEU A 653 -6.49 14.86 -23.80
N TYR A 654 -6.20 13.65 -23.37
CA TYR A 654 -6.93 12.97 -22.29
C TYR A 654 -6.83 13.70 -20.93
N VAL A 655 -5.83 14.58 -20.78
CA VAL A 655 -5.62 15.39 -19.59
C VAL A 655 -6.69 16.49 -19.51
N GLY A 656 -7.42 16.53 -18.40
CA GLY A 656 -8.49 17.51 -18.16
C GLY A 656 -8.02 18.96 -18.21
N ARG A 657 -8.96 19.89 -18.44
CA ARG A 657 -8.67 21.34 -18.53
C ARG A 657 -7.92 21.83 -17.29
N GLY A 658 -6.79 22.50 -17.51
CA GLY A 658 -5.97 23.06 -16.45
C GLY A 658 -5.19 22.05 -15.59
N MET A 659 -5.14 20.77 -15.97
CA MET A 659 -4.41 19.71 -15.23
C MET A 659 -2.97 19.49 -15.73
N HIS A 660 -2.29 20.54 -16.19
CA HIS A 660 -0.91 20.41 -16.69
C HIS A 660 0.09 20.26 -15.54
N GLU A 661 1.21 19.60 -15.82
CA GLU A 661 2.34 19.47 -14.91
C GLU A 661 3.05 20.81 -14.63
N SER A 662 3.92 20.83 -13.61
CA SER A 662 4.71 22.01 -13.28
C SER A 662 5.68 22.41 -14.41
N THR A 663 5.99 23.71 -14.55
CA THR A 663 6.90 24.22 -15.60
C THR A 663 8.28 23.56 -15.56
N LEU A 664 8.80 23.26 -14.36
CA LEU A 664 10.09 22.60 -14.19
C LEU A 664 10.05 21.13 -14.66
N SER A 665 8.98 20.39 -14.35
CA SER A 665 8.80 19.02 -14.86
C SER A 665 8.71 19.00 -16.37
N LEU A 666 7.94 19.93 -16.93
CA LEU A 666 7.79 20.10 -18.37
C LEU A 666 9.12 20.43 -19.06
N PHE A 667 9.89 21.36 -18.49
CA PHE A 667 11.20 21.74 -19.02
C PHE A 667 12.15 20.53 -19.05
N LYS A 668 12.24 19.78 -17.94
CA LYS A 668 13.06 18.55 -17.87
C LYS A 668 12.66 17.54 -18.94
N TYR A 669 11.36 17.29 -19.08
CA TYR A 669 10.82 16.39 -20.10
C TYR A 669 11.14 16.87 -21.53
N THR A 670 11.00 18.17 -21.78
CA THR A 670 11.27 18.76 -23.09
C THR A 670 12.75 18.67 -23.44
N VAL A 671 13.66 19.00 -22.52
CA VAL A 671 15.11 18.89 -22.71
C VAL A 671 15.52 17.45 -23.00
N PHE A 672 14.95 16.48 -22.28
CA PHE A 672 15.21 15.06 -22.52
C PHE A 672 14.90 14.66 -23.96
N TRP A 673 13.70 14.97 -24.45
CA TRP A 673 13.29 14.61 -25.82
C TRP A 673 14.04 15.39 -26.89
N VAL A 674 14.32 16.68 -26.66
CA VAL A 674 15.09 17.49 -27.62
C VAL A 674 16.50 16.93 -27.77
N LEU A 675 17.19 16.62 -26.66
CA LEU A 675 18.54 16.08 -26.70
C LEU A 675 18.57 14.71 -27.40
N LEU A 676 17.64 13.81 -27.04
CA LEU A 676 17.51 12.49 -27.66
C LEU A 676 17.28 12.61 -29.18
N ILE A 677 16.30 13.43 -29.60
CA ILE A 677 15.94 13.58 -31.01
C ILE A 677 17.08 14.23 -31.80
N VAL A 678 17.74 15.25 -31.28
CA VAL A 678 18.87 15.91 -31.95
C VAL A 678 20.03 14.94 -32.15
N THR A 679 20.41 14.19 -31.11
CA THR A 679 21.49 13.19 -31.23
C THR A 679 21.13 12.09 -32.22
N LYS A 680 19.88 11.59 -32.18
CA LYS A 680 19.37 10.61 -33.14
C LYS A 680 19.44 11.11 -34.57
N LEU A 681 18.89 12.30 -34.83
CA LEU A 681 18.87 12.87 -36.19
C LEU A 681 20.29 13.18 -36.70
N ALA A 682 21.20 13.61 -35.82
CA ALA A 682 22.60 13.80 -36.18
C ALA A 682 23.25 12.47 -36.59
N PHE A 683 23.03 11.40 -35.82
CA PHE A 683 23.53 10.07 -36.15
C PHE A 683 22.97 9.58 -37.49
N SER A 684 21.65 9.63 -37.68
CA SER A 684 21.00 9.24 -38.94
C SER A 684 21.52 10.06 -40.13
N TYR A 685 21.75 11.37 -39.96
CA TYR A 685 22.27 12.20 -41.05
C TYR A 685 23.69 11.80 -41.47
N TYR A 686 24.62 11.73 -40.52
CA TYR A 686 26.04 11.51 -40.83
C TYR A 686 26.36 10.06 -41.18
N ILE A 687 25.71 9.09 -40.54
CA ILE A 687 26.03 7.66 -40.69
C ILE A 687 25.10 6.97 -41.69
N GLU A 688 23.81 7.29 -41.70
CA GLU A 688 22.83 6.56 -42.53
C GLU A 688 22.60 7.25 -43.88
N ILE A 689 22.26 8.54 -43.89
CA ILE A 689 21.76 9.22 -45.09
C ILE A 689 22.87 9.79 -45.97
N LYS A 690 23.81 10.54 -45.39
CA LYS A 690 24.87 11.23 -46.16
C LYS A 690 25.74 10.26 -46.99
N PRO A 691 26.19 9.11 -46.46
CA PRO A 691 27.00 8.16 -47.23
C PRO A 691 26.28 7.52 -48.43
N LEU A 692 24.94 7.44 -48.40
CA LEU A 692 24.15 6.84 -49.48
C LEU A 692 23.96 7.74 -50.70
N VAL A 693 24.01 9.05 -50.50
CA VAL A 693 23.71 10.01 -51.56
C VAL A 693 24.72 9.91 -52.70
N THR A 694 26.01 9.78 -52.39
CA THR A 694 27.07 9.71 -53.41
C THR A 694 26.95 8.46 -54.30
N PRO A 695 26.84 7.23 -53.74
CA PRO A 695 26.53 6.03 -54.52
C PRO A 695 25.22 6.15 -55.30
N THR A 696 24.17 6.72 -54.70
CA THR A 696 22.87 6.87 -55.36
C THR A 696 22.97 7.77 -56.59
N ARG A 697 23.70 8.89 -56.53
CA ARG A 697 23.92 9.77 -57.69
C ARG A 697 24.72 9.07 -58.78
N ALA A 698 25.76 8.31 -58.41
CA ALA A 698 26.55 7.53 -59.35
C ALA A 698 25.67 6.49 -60.07
N ILE A 699 24.87 5.72 -59.32
CA ILE A 699 23.94 4.72 -59.87
C ILE A 699 22.89 5.39 -60.77
N MET A 700 22.33 6.54 -60.37
CA MET A 700 21.33 7.24 -61.19
C MET A 700 21.89 7.84 -62.48
N SER A 701 23.20 8.08 -62.58
CA SER A 701 23.84 8.62 -63.79
C SER A 701 24.09 7.56 -64.88
N VAL A 702 24.07 6.26 -64.52
CA VAL A 702 24.31 5.15 -65.44
C VAL A 702 23.03 4.84 -66.21
N HIS A 703 23.08 4.87 -67.55
CA HIS A 703 21.96 4.51 -68.41
C HIS A 703 22.07 3.03 -68.80
N ILE A 704 21.11 2.19 -68.38
CA ILE A 704 21.05 0.76 -68.71
C ILE A 704 20.05 0.55 -69.85
N THR A 705 20.49 -0.05 -70.95
CA THR A 705 19.66 -0.36 -72.12
C THR A 705 19.00 -1.75 -72.02
N THR A 706 19.61 -2.71 -71.31
CA THR A 706 19.07 -4.07 -71.07
C THR A 706 19.36 -4.54 -69.63
N PHE A 707 18.30 -4.80 -68.86
CA PHE A 707 18.39 -5.29 -67.47
C PHE A 707 18.49 -6.82 -67.47
N GLN A 708 19.56 -7.42 -66.93
CA GLN A 708 19.75 -8.88 -66.97
C GLN A 708 18.73 -9.66 -66.10
N TRP A 709 18.12 -9.03 -65.10
CA TRP A 709 17.01 -9.58 -64.30
C TRP A 709 15.66 -9.39 -65.03
N HIS A 710 15.54 -9.94 -66.23
CA HIS A 710 14.35 -9.78 -67.07
C HIS A 710 13.09 -10.46 -66.49
N GLU A 711 13.22 -11.42 -65.56
CA GLU A 711 12.08 -12.15 -64.98
C GLU A 711 11.24 -11.32 -64.01
N PHE A 712 11.88 -10.43 -63.24
CA PHE A 712 11.18 -9.60 -62.24
C PHE A 712 10.86 -8.19 -62.75
N PHE A 713 11.68 -7.62 -63.65
CA PHE A 713 11.50 -6.26 -64.16
C PHE A 713 11.80 -6.14 -65.67
N PRO A 714 10.97 -6.76 -66.54
CA PRO A 714 11.25 -6.89 -67.97
C PRO A 714 11.29 -5.59 -68.78
N GLN A 715 10.80 -4.46 -68.24
CA GLN A 715 10.76 -3.16 -68.94
C GLN A 715 11.37 -2.00 -68.13
N ALA A 716 12.18 -2.28 -67.10
CA ALA A 716 12.78 -1.22 -66.29
C ALA A 716 13.90 -0.47 -67.06
N ARG A 717 13.58 0.74 -67.54
CA ARG A 717 14.54 1.63 -68.24
C ARG A 717 15.46 2.43 -67.29
N ASN A 718 15.19 2.41 -65.98
CA ASN A 718 15.90 3.21 -64.97
C ASN A 718 16.41 2.35 -63.81
N ASN A 719 17.51 2.76 -63.17
CA ASN A 719 18.16 2.05 -62.05
C ASN A 719 17.41 2.15 -60.69
N ILE A 720 16.11 2.44 -60.73
CA ILE A 720 15.29 2.73 -59.54
C ILE A 720 15.19 1.51 -58.62
N GLY A 721 15.11 0.29 -59.17
CA GLY A 721 15.04 -0.94 -58.36
C GLY A 721 16.28 -1.16 -57.49
N VAL A 722 17.47 -0.86 -58.02
CA VAL A 722 18.75 -0.95 -57.28
C VAL A 722 18.81 0.12 -56.18
N VAL A 723 18.33 1.33 -56.46
CA VAL A 723 18.23 2.40 -55.46
C VAL A 723 17.26 2.01 -54.34
N ILE A 724 16.11 1.41 -54.66
CA ILE A 724 15.16 0.93 -53.64
C ILE A 724 15.81 -0.16 -52.76
N ALA A 725 16.51 -1.11 -53.36
CA ALA A 725 17.20 -2.17 -52.62
C ALA A 725 18.30 -1.63 -51.69
N LEU A 726 19.00 -0.58 -52.11
CA LEU A 726 20.03 0.09 -51.29
C LEU A 726 19.41 0.89 -50.12
N TRP A 727 18.32 1.61 -50.36
CA TRP A 727 17.70 2.49 -49.36
C TRP A 727 16.76 1.78 -48.40
N ALA A 728 16.06 0.72 -48.82
CA ALA A 728 15.01 0.08 -48.02
C ALA A 728 15.48 -0.45 -46.65
N PRO A 729 16.63 -1.16 -46.53
CA PRO A 729 17.13 -1.59 -45.23
C PRO A 729 17.46 -0.43 -44.30
N ILE A 730 18.01 0.66 -44.84
CA ILE A 730 18.47 1.82 -44.05
C ILE A 730 17.28 2.66 -43.58
N ILE A 731 16.25 2.82 -44.42
CA ILE A 731 14.99 3.44 -44.00
C ILE A 731 14.31 2.62 -42.89
N LEU A 732 14.38 1.29 -42.95
CA LEU A 732 13.84 0.43 -41.89
C LEU A 732 14.61 0.62 -40.58
N VAL A 733 15.95 0.62 -40.63
CA VAL A 733 16.81 0.89 -39.47
C VAL A 733 16.51 2.27 -38.87
N TYR A 734 16.34 3.30 -39.71
CA TYR A 734 16.00 4.67 -39.27
C TYR A 734 14.70 4.76 -38.44
N PHE A 735 13.72 3.87 -38.64
CA PHE A 735 12.53 3.82 -37.81
C PHE A 735 12.73 2.96 -36.54
N MET A 736 13.56 1.92 -36.61
CA MET A 736 13.84 1.02 -35.49
C MET A 736 14.82 1.58 -34.46
N ASP A 737 15.82 2.36 -34.90
CA ASP A 737 16.90 2.93 -34.08
C ASP A 737 16.38 3.83 -32.94
N THR A 738 15.16 4.35 -33.08
CA THR A 738 14.54 5.28 -32.13
C THR A 738 14.33 4.58 -30.78
N GLN A 739 14.07 3.27 -30.78
CA GLN A 739 13.99 2.47 -29.57
C GLN A 739 15.35 2.32 -28.88
N ILE A 740 16.42 2.17 -29.67
CA ILE A 740 17.79 2.04 -29.16
C ILE A 740 18.23 3.34 -28.49
N TRP A 741 18.05 4.47 -29.18
CA TRP A 741 18.34 5.79 -28.63
C TRP A 741 17.54 6.09 -27.37
N TYR A 742 16.25 5.74 -27.35
CA TYR A 742 15.43 5.85 -26.16
C TYR A 742 15.96 5.01 -24.99
N ALA A 743 16.35 3.74 -25.24
CA ALA A 743 16.91 2.88 -24.19
C ALA A 743 18.21 3.45 -23.60
N ILE A 744 19.11 3.96 -24.44
CA ILE A 744 20.38 4.58 -24.00
C ILE A 744 20.11 5.82 -23.14
N PHE A 745 19.32 6.77 -23.65
CA PHE A 745 19.01 8.01 -22.93
C PHE A 745 18.21 7.77 -21.64
N SER A 746 17.25 6.85 -21.67
CA SER A 746 16.47 6.46 -20.50
C SER A 746 17.36 5.84 -19.42
N THR A 747 18.32 5.00 -19.80
CA THR A 747 19.27 4.38 -18.86
C THR A 747 20.22 5.42 -18.25
N LEU A 748 20.79 6.32 -19.07
CA LEU A 748 21.67 7.38 -18.61
C LEU A 748 20.95 8.37 -17.68
N PHE A 749 19.82 8.91 -18.13
CA PHE A 749 19.06 9.88 -17.34
C PHE A 749 18.44 9.23 -16.10
N GLY A 750 17.92 8.00 -16.22
CA GLY A 750 17.43 7.20 -15.10
C GLY A 750 18.52 6.90 -14.07
N GLY A 751 19.74 6.59 -14.52
CA GLY A 751 20.91 6.39 -13.67
C GLY A 751 21.31 7.66 -12.91
N VAL A 752 21.46 8.79 -13.62
CA VAL A 752 21.79 10.10 -13.03
C VAL A 752 20.70 10.54 -12.04
N TYR A 753 19.43 10.43 -12.43
CA TYR A 753 18.30 10.80 -11.58
C TYR A 753 18.17 9.90 -10.35
N GLY A 754 18.43 8.60 -10.52
CA GLY A 754 18.51 7.63 -9.44
C GLY A 754 19.61 7.98 -8.44
N ALA A 755 20.80 8.36 -8.92
CA ALA A 755 21.92 8.80 -8.08
C ALA A 755 21.58 10.08 -7.29
N PHE A 756 20.98 11.10 -7.92
CA PHE A 756 20.53 12.32 -7.23
C PHE A 756 19.48 12.06 -6.16
N ARG A 757 18.64 11.03 -6.35
CA ARG A 757 17.65 10.59 -5.36
C ARG A 757 18.19 9.58 -4.35
N ARG A 758 19.48 9.26 -4.41
CA ARG A 758 20.15 8.24 -3.59
C ARG A 758 19.45 6.87 -3.64
N LEU A 759 18.82 6.56 -4.78
CA LEU A 759 18.08 5.33 -5.00
C LEU A 759 19.05 4.14 -5.05
N GLY A 760 19.08 3.40 -3.95
CA GLY A 760 19.96 2.25 -3.78
C GLY A 760 21.36 2.65 -3.35
N GLU A 761 21.47 3.64 -2.45
CA GLU A 761 22.69 3.90 -1.68
C GLU A 761 23.03 2.70 -0.77
N ILE A 762 22.01 1.99 -0.27
CA ILE A 762 22.14 0.73 0.48
C ILE A 762 21.45 -0.38 -0.32
N ARG A 763 22.25 -1.22 -1.00
CA ARG A 763 21.76 -2.39 -1.76
C ARG A 763 22.21 -3.72 -1.17
N THR A 764 23.32 -3.72 -0.46
CA THR A 764 23.93 -4.92 0.10
C THR A 764 24.07 -4.79 1.61
N LEU A 765 24.15 -5.94 2.28
CA LEU A 765 24.35 -6.01 3.72
C LEU A 765 25.67 -5.35 4.15
N GLY A 766 26.71 -5.41 3.30
CA GLY A 766 27.97 -4.68 3.52
C GLY A 766 27.80 -3.16 3.54
N MET A 767 26.98 -2.61 2.62
CA MET A 767 26.66 -1.17 2.61
C MET A 767 25.77 -0.77 3.79
N LEU A 768 24.91 -1.67 4.26
CA LEU A 768 24.11 -1.44 5.47
C LEU A 768 25.03 -1.28 6.69
N ARG A 769 25.99 -2.19 6.87
CA ARG A 769 26.93 -2.16 7.99
C ARG A 769 27.72 -0.84 8.05
N SER A 770 28.28 -0.42 6.92
CA SER A 770 29.10 0.80 6.87
C SER A 770 28.30 2.07 7.19
N ARG A 771 26.99 2.05 6.95
CA ARG A 771 26.08 3.17 7.24
C ARG A 771 25.29 3.01 8.54
N PHE A 772 25.42 1.89 9.25
CA PHE A 772 24.57 1.59 10.41
C PHE A 772 24.68 2.66 11.50
N GLN A 773 25.88 3.17 11.77
CA GLN A 773 26.11 4.28 12.71
C GLN A 773 25.31 5.56 12.38
N SER A 774 24.98 5.78 11.11
CA SER A 774 24.19 6.93 10.66
C SER A 774 22.66 6.70 10.67
N LEU A 775 22.21 5.45 10.87
CA LEU A 775 20.79 5.10 10.89
C LEU A 775 20.02 5.77 12.05
N PRO A 776 20.51 5.81 13.30
CA PRO A 776 19.79 6.46 14.39
C PRO A 776 19.51 7.95 14.12
N GLY A 777 20.48 8.67 13.55
CA GLY A 777 20.31 10.08 13.18
C GLY A 777 19.30 10.26 12.03
N ALA A 778 19.38 9.42 10.99
CA ALA A 778 18.42 9.44 9.88
C ALA A 778 17.00 9.06 10.34
N PHE A 779 16.88 8.10 11.26
CA PHE A 779 15.64 7.68 11.89
C PHE A 779 14.97 8.83 12.63
N ASN A 780 15.68 9.50 13.54
CA ASN A 780 15.13 10.59 14.32
C ASN A 780 14.76 11.81 13.45
N ALA A 781 15.55 12.10 12.41
CA ALA A 781 15.26 13.20 11.50
C ALA A 781 13.99 12.98 10.62
N ARG A 782 13.58 11.72 10.39
CA ARG A 782 12.49 11.38 9.45
C ARG A 782 11.23 10.89 10.15
N LEU A 783 11.38 9.99 11.11
CA LEU A 783 10.29 9.25 11.74
C LEU A 783 9.90 9.78 13.13
N THR A 784 10.76 10.56 13.78
CA THR A 784 10.41 11.22 15.05
C THR A 784 9.93 12.65 14.77
N PRO A 785 8.68 13.01 15.13
CA PRO A 785 8.17 14.35 14.94
C PRO A 785 8.92 15.35 15.82
N GLU A 786 9.42 16.45 15.24
CA GLU A 786 10.04 17.56 15.98
C GLU A 786 9.03 18.15 17.00
N GLU A 787 9.45 18.28 18.27
CA GLU A 787 8.59 18.80 19.33
C GLU A 787 8.31 20.31 19.20
N ARG A 788 9.14 21.04 18.44
CA ARG A 788 9.06 22.51 18.29
C ARG A 788 8.37 22.94 17.00
N SER A 789 7.45 23.89 17.17
CA SER A 789 6.62 24.53 16.15
C SER A 789 7.34 25.68 15.44
N GLU A 790 8.49 25.45 14.83
CA GLU A 790 9.04 26.45 13.91
C GLU A 790 8.67 26.12 12.45
N PRO A 791 8.08 27.07 11.71
CA PRO A 791 7.74 26.86 10.31
C PRO A 791 9.03 26.76 9.48
N LYS A 792 9.35 25.55 8.97
CA LYS A 792 10.46 25.35 8.03
C LYS A 792 10.30 26.27 6.81
N LYS A 793 11.32 27.08 6.54
CA LYS A 793 11.40 27.97 5.37
C LYS A 793 11.26 27.16 4.08
N ARG A 794 10.22 27.41 3.29
CA ARG A 794 10.00 26.78 1.98
C ARG A 794 10.81 27.49 0.90
N GLY A 795 11.53 26.74 0.06
CA GLY A 795 12.22 27.25 -1.14
C GLY A 795 13.41 26.40 -1.58
N LEU A 796 14.03 26.73 -2.72
CA LEU A 796 15.22 26.06 -3.28
C LEU A 796 16.39 25.96 -2.28
N LYS A 797 16.46 26.86 -1.29
CA LYS A 797 17.44 26.80 -0.20
C LYS A 797 17.25 25.58 0.70
N ALA A 798 16.03 25.05 0.87
CA ALA A 798 15.77 23.84 1.66
C ALA A 798 16.21 22.54 0.96
N THR A 799 16.24 22.54 -0.38
CA THR A 799 16.70 21.38 -1.18
C THR A 799 18.22 21.32 -1.24
N LEU A 800 18.90 22.48 -1.20
CA LEU A 800 20.37 22.58 -1.18
C LEU A 800 20.95 22.55 0.25
N SER A 801 20.19 22.97 1.27
CA SER A 801 20.62 22.92 2.68
C SER A 801 20.42 21.55 3.33
N ARG A 802 19.92 20.55 2.57
CA ARG A 802 19.71 19.18 3.06
C ARG A 802 20.92 18.28 2.85
N ASN A 803 22.11 18.88 2.82
CA ASN A 803 23.30 18.15 3.20
C ASN A 803 23.09 17.73 4.65
N PHE A 804 23.23 16.44 4.95
CA PHE A 804 23.33 15.89 6.31
C PHE A 804 24.60 16.41 7.01
N ALA A 805 24.87 17.72 6.92
CA ALA A 805 25.91 18.40 7.62
C ALA A 805 25.37 18.68 9.02
N THR A 806 25.79 17.82 9.95
CA THR A 806 26.12 18.21 11.33
C THR A 806 25.04 19.05 12.03
N VAL A 807 23.83 18.49 12.17
CA VAL A 807 23.11 18.73 13.42
C VAL A 807 23.83 17.83 14.41
N ILE A 808 24.63 18.40 15.31
CA ILE A 808 25.09 17.72 16.51
C ILE A 808 24.06 18.11 17.59
N PRO A 809 22.98 17.33 17.80
CA PRO A 809 22.16 17.49 18.99
C PRO A 809 22.80 16.73 20.15
N SER A 810 22.74 17.33 21.33
CA SER A 810 23.46 17.01 22.56
C SER A 810 23.07 15.70 23.28
N ASN A 811 22.41 14.75 22.60
CA ASN A 811 21.95 13.49 23.22
C ASN A 811 21.96 12.31 22.22
N LYS A 812 23.14 11.93 21.73
CA LYS A 812 23.32 10.75 20.84
C LYS A 812 22.73 9.47 21.45
N GLU A 813 22.79 9.31 22.76
CA GLU A 813 22.23 8.16 23.48
C GLU A 813 20.71 8.08 23.40
N LYS A 814 20.00 9.21 23.61
CA LYS A 814 18.52 9.22 23.53
C LYS A 814 18.06 8.90 22.11
N GLU A 815 18.80 9.38 21.12
CA GLU A 815 18.53 9.08 19.71
C GLU A 815 18.75 7.60 19.38
N ALA A 816 19.85 7.02 19.87
CA ALA A 816 20.17 5.61 19.73
C ALA A 816 19.15 4.72 20.45
N ALA A 817 18.72 5.09 21.66
CA ALA A 817 17.73 4.33 22.44
C ALA A 817 16.36 4.27 21.74
N ARG A 818 15.89 5.39 21.18
CA ARG A 818 14.64 5.42 20.39
C ARG A 818 14.74 4.53 19.15
N PHE A 819 15.88 4.57 18.46
CA PHE A 819 16.13 3.71 17.32
C PHE A 819 16.16 2.23 17.72
N ALA A 820 16.85 1.88 18.81
CA ALA A 820 16.97 0.52 19.33
C ALA A 820 15.60 -0.12 19.62
N GLN A 821 14.68 0.64 20.25
CA GLN A 821 13.33 0.15 20.52
C GLN A 821 12.59 -0.28 19.25
N LEU A 822 12.63 0.53 18.19
CA LEU A 822 12.00 0.18 16.93
C LEU A 822 12.76 -0.94 16.21
N TRP A 823 14.09 -0.83 16.14
CA TRP A 823 14.94 -1.82 15.50
C TRP A 823 14.69 -3.21 16.06
N ASN A 824 14.72 -3.34 17.39
CA ASN A 824 14.47 -4.61 18.07
C ASN A 824 13.07 -5.14 17.77
N LYS A 825 12.04 -4.29 17.70
CA LYS A 825 10.69 -4.72 17.29
C LYS A 825 10.63 -5.22 15.85
N ILE A 826 11.38 -4.60 14.92
CA ILE A 826 11.50 -5.09 13.54
C ILE A 826 12.13 -6.49 13.53
N ILE A 827 13.21 -6.69 14.29
CA ILE A 827 13.90 -7.98 14.36
C ILE A 827 13.01 -9.04 15.03
N THR A 828 12.32 -8.73 16.12
CA THR A 828 11.37 -9.66 16.77
C THR A 828 10.24 -10.03 15.81
N SER A 829 9.70 -9.08 15.04
CA SER A 829 8.69 -9.37 14.02
C SER A 829 9.21 -10.31 12.92
N PHE A 830 10.49 -10.20 12.53
CA PHE A 830 11.08 -11.15 11.59
C PHE A 830 11.21 -12.55 12.19
N ARG A 831 11.43 -12.66 13.50
CA ARG A 831 11.43 -13.94 14.18
C ARG A 831 10.03 -14.54 14.29
N GLU A 832 9.02 -13.72 14.59
CA GLU A 832 7.59 -14.11 14.64
C GLU A 832 7.06 -14.56 13.26
N GLU A 833 7.57 -13.98 12.18
CA GLU A 833 7.29 -14.39 10.79
C GLU A 833 8.15 -15.57 10.30
N ASP A 834 8.97 -16.18 11.16
CA ASP A 834 9.93 -17.25 10.83
C ASP A 834 10.91 -16.90 9.68
N LEU A 835 11.26 -15.62 9.53
CA LEU A 835 12.24 -15.17 8.53
C LEU A 835 13.69 -15.32 8.99
N ILE A 836 13.94 -15.32 10.31
CA ILE A 836 15.27 -15.44 10.93
C ILE A 836 15.23 -16.44 12.08
N SER A 837 16.37 -17.07 12.37
CA SER A 837 16.54 -17.97 13.52
C SER A 837 16.73 -17.20 14.85
N ASP A 838 16.56 -17.88 15.99
CA ASP A 838 16.80 -17.29 17.32
C ASP A 838 18.24 -16.76 17.46
N ARG A 839 19.21 -17.51 16.92
CA ARG A 839 20.62 -17.07 16.89
C ARG A 839 20.84 -15.82 16.04
N GLU A 840 20.19 -15.72 14.87
CA GLU A 840 20.29 -14.53 14.02
C GLU A 840 19.59 -13.32 14.66
N MET A 841 18.48 -13.55 15.37
CA MET A 841 17.82 -12.52 16.18
C MET A 841 18.80 -11.97 17.22
N ASP A 842 19.44 -12.82 18.02
CA ASP A 842 20.39 -12.38 19.06
C ASP A 842 21.57 -11.58 18.49
N LEU A 843 22.04 -11.93 17.28
CA LEU A 843 23.10 -11.19 16.59
C LEU A 843 22.67 -9.80 16.10
N LEU A 844 21.38 -9.61 15.80
CA LEU A 844 20.83 -8.37 15.24
C LEU A 844 20.26 -7.43 16.31
N LEU A 845 19.92 -7.93 17.50
CA LEU A 845 19.36 -7.12 18.59
C LEU A 845 20.38 -6.09 19.12
N VAL A 846 19.87 -4.90 19.42
CA VAL A 846 20.55 -3.89 20.23
C VAL A 846 20.15 -4.13 21.68
N PRO A 847 21.06 -4.21 22.66
CA PRO A 847 20.68 -4.51 24.04
C PRO A 847 19.72 -3.44 24.60
N TYR A 848 18.65 -3.90 25.27
CA TYR A 848 17.66 -2.99 25.90
C TYR A 848 18.21 -2.38 27.21
N TRP A 849 19.13 -3.10 27.85
CA TRP A 849 19.81 -2.71 29.08
C TRP A 849 21.26 -2.39 28.75
N ALA A 850 21.51 -1.14 28.36
CA ALA A 850 22.86 -0.63 28.50
C ALA A 850 23.22 -0.76 29.98
N ASP A 851 24.22 -1.57 30.30
CA ASP A 851 24.81 -1.62 31.62
C ASP A 851 25.16 -0.16 31.95
N ARG A 852 24.41 0.49 32.84
CA ARG A 852 24.55 1.95 33.08
C ARG A 852 25.96 2.30 33.53
N ASP A 853 26.67 1.31 34.04
CA ASP A 853 28.04 1.36 34.53
C ASP A 853 29.07 1.43 33.38
N LEU A 854 28.69 1.13 32.12
CA LEU A 854 29.62 1.04 30.99
C LEU A 854 29.79 2.35 30.19
N ASP A 855 28.93 3.37 30.35
CA ASP A 855 28.94 4.67 29.63
C ASP A 855 29.30 4.55 28.12
N LEU A 856 28.79 3.50 27.45
CA LEU A 856 29.17 3.10 26.10
C LEU A 856 27.96 2.72 25.25
N ILE A 857 27.98 3.11 23.97
CA ILE A 857 26.98 2.67 22.99
C ILE A 857 27.31 1.22 22.58
N GLN A 858 26.45 0.29 22.97
CA GLN A 858 26.57 -1.12 22.61
C GLN A 858 25.93 -1.40 21.25
N TRP A 859 26.77 -1.69 20.25
CA TRP A 859 26.30 -2.04 18.90
C TRP A 859 25.91 -3.52 18.80
N PRO A 860 24.98 -3.89 17.91
CA PRO A 860 24.61 -5.30 17.69
C PRO A 860 25.82 -6.20 17.37
N PRO A 861 25.88 -7.45 17.88
CA PRO A 861 27.03 -8.34 17.69
C PRO A 861 27.38 -8.62 16.23
N PHE A 862 26.41 -8.60 15.31
CA PHE A 862 26.70 -8.76 13.88
C PHE A 862 27.65 -7.67 13.34
N LEU A 863 27.64 -6.44 13.87
CA LEU A 863 28.59 -5.40 13.46
C LEU A 863 30.01 -5.61 14.01
N LEU A 864 30.11 -6.35 15.12
CA LEU A 864 31.33 -6.54 15.90
C LEU A 864 32.03 -7.88 15.59
N ALA A 865 31.46 -8.68 14.70
CA ALA A 865 31.98 -10.00 14.31
C ALA A 865 33.47 -9.96 13.93
N SER A 866 34.24 -10.92 14.46
CA SER A 866 35.70 -11.06 14.31
C SER A 866 36.56 -9.88 14.80
N LYS A 867 36.00 -8.77 15.30
CA LYS A 867 36.78 -7.57 15.66
C LYS A 867 37.70 -7.80 16.87
N ILE A 868 37.27 -8.58 17.86
CA ILE A 868 38.07 -8.88 19.06
C ILE A 868 39.24 -9.82 18.73
N PRO A 869 39.05 -10.98 18.08
CA PRO A 869 40.17 -11.82 17.65
C PRO A 869 41.21 -11.06 16.82
N ILE A 870 40.75 -10.22 15.88
CA ILE A 870 41.65 -9.37 15.08
C ILE A 870 42.40 -8.37 15.97
N ALA A 871 41.76 -7.77 16.98
CA ALA A 871 42.42 -6.88 17.92
C ALA A 871 43.50 -7.60 18.75
N LEU A 872 43.22 -8.85 19.14
CA LEU A 872 44.15 -9.68 19.90
C LEU A 872 45.37 -10.07 19.05
N ASP A 873 45.17 -10.47 17.80
CA ASP A 873 46.27 -10.75 16.87
C ASP A 873 47.11 -9.49 16.60
N MET A 874 46.46 -8.33 16.41
CA MET A 874 47.17 -7.06 16.29
C MET A 874 47.99 -6.73 17.54
N ALA A 875 47.46 -6.98 18.74
CA ALA A 875 48.16 -6.72 20.00
C ALA A 875 49.38 -7.65 20.17
N LYS A 876 49.24 -8.93 19.80
CA LYS A 876 50.33 -9.92 19.80
C LYS A 876 51.49 -9.51 18.90
N ASP A 877 51.19 -8.98 17.71
CA ASP A 877 52.19 -8.66 16.69
C ASP A 877 52.77 -7.23 16.79
N SER A 878 52.34 -6.42 17.78
CA SER A 878 52.66 -4.98 17.85
C SER A 878 54.02 -4.62 18.45
N ASN A 879 54.78 -5.59 19.02
CA ASN A 879 56.18 -5.45 19.48
C ASN A 879 56.54 -4.09 20.12
N GLY A 880 55.75 -3.59 21.08
CA GLY A 880 56.04 -2.35 21.84
C GLY A 880 55.65 -1.04 21.17
N LYS A 881 54.76 -1.04 20.16
CA LYS A 881 54.28 0.18 19.47
C LYS A 881 52.84 0.55 19.83
N ASP A 882 52.60 0.98 21.08
CA ASP A 882 51.28 1.34 21.62
C ASP A 882 50.52 2.38 20.80
N LYS A 883 51.20 3.44 20.37
CA LYS A 883 50.58 4.51 19.56
C LYS A 883 50.08 4.03 18.20
N GLU A 884 50.79 3.07 17.59
CA GLU A 884 50.39 2.50 16.30
C GLU A 884 49.21 1.55 16.48
N LEU A 885 49.22 0.70 17.51
CA LEU A 885 48.09 -0.18 17.82
C LEU A 885 46.83 0.62 18.15
N LYS A 886 46.94 1.64 19.03
CA LYS A 886 45.81 2.51 19.39
C LYS A 886 45.22 3.18 18.15
N LYS A 887 46.05 3.70 17.26
CA LYS A 887 45.60 4.31 16.00
C LYS A 887 44.92 3.29 15.06
N ARG A 888 45.39 2.04 15.00
CA ARG A 888 44.77 0.97 14.20
C ARG A 888 43.41 0.54 14.77
N ILE A 889 43.29 0.43 16.09
CA ILE A 889 42.02 0.11 16.78
C ILE A 889 41.02 1.27 16.62
N GLU A 890 41.46 2.52 16.78
CA GLU A 890 40.62 3.72 16.65
C GLU A 890 40.21 4.02 15.20
N ALA A 891 40.93 3.51 14.19
CA ALA A 891 40.56 3.66 12.79
C ALA A 891 39.21 3.00 12.46
N ASP A 892 38.83 1.95 13.17
CA ASP A 892 37.51 1.33 13.08
C ASP A 892 36.71 1.58 14.37
N SER A 893 35.72 2.46 14.28
CA SER A 893 34.86 2.81 15.41
C SER A 893 34.17 1.59 16.06
N TYR A 894 33.83 0.56 15.28
CA TYR A 894 33.21 -0.65 15.82
C TYR A 894 34.22 -1.52 16.57
N MET A 895 35.46 -1.58 16.10
CA MET A 895 36.55 -2.31 16.76
C MET A 895 36.90 -1.67 18.11
N SER A 896 37.05 -0.35 18.14
CA SER A 896 37.28 0.40 19.38
C SER A 896 36.14 0.19 20.39
N CYS A 897 34.88 0.28 19.95
CA CYS A 897 33.73 -0.01 20.80
C CYS A 897 33.72 -1.46 21.32
N ALA A 898 34.01 -2.45 20.46
CA ALA A 898 34.03 -3.87 20.85
C ALA A 898 35.11 -4.18 21.88
N VAL A 899 36.32 -3.63 21.72
CA VAL A 899 37.43 -3.84 22.66
C VAL A 899 37.09 -3.22 24.03
N ARG A 900 36.59 -1.97 24.04
CA ARG A 900 36.18 -1.29 25.27
C ARG A 900 35.03 -2.02 25.97
N GLU A 901 34.01 -2.45 25.22
CA GLU A 901 32.88 -3.21 25.74
C GLU A 901 33.33 -4.56 26.33
N CYS A 902 34.22 -5.27 25.64
CA CYS A 902 34.74 -6.56 26.09
C CYS A 902 35.52 -6.43 27.39
N TYR A 903 36.47 -5.48 27.47
CA TYR A 903 37.28 -5.25 28.66
C TYR A 903 36.42 -4.89 29.87
N ALA A 904 35.48 -3.96 29.70
CA ALA A 904 34.63 -3.53 30.80
C ALA A 904 33.61 -4.61 31.21
N SER A 905 33.11 -5.40 30.26
CA SER A 905 32.27 -6.58 30.58
C SER A 905 33.05 -7.66 31.31
N PHE A 906 34.30 -7.92 30.90
CA PHE A 906 35.22 -8.83 31.58
C PHE A 906 35.43 -8.41 33.03
N ARG A 907 35.81 -7.14 33.27
CA ARG A 907 35.96 -6.55 34.60
C ARG A 907 34.71 -6.71 35.46
N ASN A 908 33.54 -6.35 34.92
CA ASN A 908 32.28 -6.43 35.66
C ASN A 908 31.90 -7.87 36.03
N ILE A 909 32.14 -8.85 35.16
CA ILE A 909 31.82 -10.27 35.42
C ILE A 909 32.78 -10.84 36.46
N ILE A 910 34.09 -10.60 36.33
CA ILE A 910 35.09 -11.11 37.27
C ILE A 910 34.85 -10.54 38.68
N LYS A 911 34.64 -9.21 38.81
CA LYS A 911 34.31 -8.58 40.10
C LYS A 911 33.00 -9.09 40.71
N PHE A 912 32.03 -9.48 39.89
CA PHE A 912 30.77 -10.04 40.39
C PHE A 912 30.91 -11.49 40.89
N LEU A 913 31.79 -12.28 40.25
CA LEU A 913 32.00 -13.69 40.57
C LEU A 913 32.89 -13.89 41.80
N VAL A 914 33.86 -13.00 42.03
CA VAL A 914 34.81 -13.11 43.15
C VAL A 914 34.20 -12.49 44.42
N GLN A 915 34.02 -13.30 45.47
CA GLN A 915 33.44 -12.87 46.75
C GLN A 915 34.45 -12.81 47.90
N GLY A 916 35.51 -13.62 47.88
CA GLY A 916 36.53 -13.63 48.93
C GLY A 916 37.25 -12.29 49.04
N ASP A 917 37.46 -11.80 50.26
CA ASP A 917 38.01 -10.44 50.48
C ASP A 917 39.47 -10.35 50.02
N ARG A 918 40.28 -11.40 50.24
CA ARG A 918 41.66 -11.48 49.76
C ARG A 918 41.73 -11.59 48.24
N GLU A 919 40.86 -12.42 47.65
CA GLU A 919 40.78 -12.56 46.19
C GLU A 919 40.32 -11.27 45.51
N LYS A 920 39.42 -10.51 46.13
CA LYS A 920 39.00 -9.18 45.63
C LYS A 920 40.15 -8.19 45.61
N GLU A 921 40.93 -8.10 46.69
CA GLU A 921 42.08 -7.18 46.76
C GLU A 921 43.09 -7.46 45.64
N VAL A 922 43.38 -8.74 45.37
CA VAL A 922 44.28 -9.14 44.27
C VAL A 922 43.70 -8.76 42.90
N ILE A 923 42.43 -9.06 42.66
CA ILE A 923 41.77 -8.75 41.38
C ILE A 923 41.63 -7.25 41.16
N ASP A 924 41.30 -6.48 42.20
CA ASP A 924 41.19 -5.02 42.13
C ASP A 924 42.55 -4.38 41.83
N TYR A 925 43.62 -4.84 42.48
CA TYR A 925 44.99 -4.40 42.19
C TYR A 925 45.38 -4.65 40.72
N ILE A 926 45.13 -5.86 40.20
CA ILE A 926 45.44 -6.21 38.80
C ILE A 926 44.71 -5.27 37.84
N PHE A 927 43.41 -5.02 38.07
CA PHE A 927 42.65 -4.11 37.20
C PHE A 927 43.11 -2.66 37.32
N GLU A 928 43.47 -2.18 38.51
CA GLU A 928 43.98 -0.83 38.73
C GLU A 928 45.32 -0.58 38.03
N GLU A 929 46.25 -1.55 38.11
CA GLU A 929 47.55 -1.41 37.46
C GLU A 929 47.41 -1.47 35.93
N VAL A 930 46.54 -2.32 35.40
CA VAL A 930 46.20 -2.34 33.97
C VAL A 930 45.55 -1.02 33.53
N ASP A 931 44.55 -0.51 34.27
CA ASP A 931 43.88 0.76 33.96
C ASP A 931 44.90 1.93 33.92
N LYS A 932 45.84 1.96 34.88
CA LYS A 932 46.92 2.97 34.94
C LYS A 932 47.82 2.95 33.71
N HIS A 933 48.28 1.78 33.27
CA HIS A 933 49.10 1.64 32.06
C HIS A 933 48.32 1.90 30.76
N VAL A 934 47.01 1.61 30.74
CA VAL A 934 46.12 2.00 29.63
C VAL A 934 45.99 3.52 29.52
N ASP A 935 45.88 4.22 30.65
CA ASP A 935 45.76 5.69 30.70
C ASP A 935 47.07 6.40 30.32
N VAL A 936 48.22 5.89 30.78
CA VAL A 936 49.55 6.38 30.40
C VAL A 936 49.88 6.05 28.94
N GLY A 937 49.37 4.93 28.43
CA GLY A 937 49.51 4.50 27.03
C GLY A 937 50.81 3.74 26.75
N ASP A 938 51.32 3.00 27.73
CA ASP A 938 52.57 2.22 27.73
C ASP A 938 52.34 0.72 28.02
N LEU A 939 51.10 0.24 27.89
CA LEU A 939 50.68 -1.12 28.24
C LEU A 939 51.46 -2.23 27.51
N ILE A 940 51.74 -2.09 26.21
CA ILE A 940 52.45 -3.11 25.41
C ILE A 940 53.96 -3.02 25.61
N SER A 941 54.48 -1.85 26.00
CA SER A 941 55.89 -1.70 26.37
C SER A 941 56.21 -2.36 27.71
N GLU A 942 55.29 -2.30 28.67
CA GLU A 942 55.49 -2.87 30.02
C GLU A 942 55.05 -4.34 30.11
N TYR A 943 53.95 -4.73 29.45
CA TYR A 943 53.40 -6.09 29.55
C TYR A 943 53.50 -6.90 28.27
N LYS A 944 53.71 -8.20 28.43
CA LYS A 944 53.92 -9.14 27.33
C LYS A 944 52.59 -9.60 26.71
N MET A 945 52.15 -8.91 25.66
CA MET A 945 50.89 -9.20 24.96
C MET A 945 50.84 -10.55 24.21
N SER A 946 51.96 -11.28 24.11
CA SER A 946 51.98 -12.58 23.42
C SER A 946 51.15 -13.66 24.12
N ALA A 947 50.92 -13.54 25.43
CA ALA A 947 50.14 -14.48 26.24
C ALA A 947 48.65 -14.08 26.36
N LEU A 948 48.26 -12.91 25.86
CA LEU A 948 46.88 -12.43 25.88
C LEU A 948 45.88 -13.35 25.14
N PRO A 949 46.23 -14.00 24.00
CA PRO A 949 45.36 -14.99 23.37
C PRO A 949 45.05 -16.20 24.27
N ASN A 950 46.00 -16.63 25.12
CA ASN A 950 45.77 -17.72 26.07
C ASN A 950 44.75 -17.30 27.13
N LEU A 951 44.86 -16.08 27.66
CA LEU A 951 43.87 -15.52 28.60
C LEU A 951 42.48 -15.45 27.95
N TYR A 952 42.40 -15.03 26.70
CA TYR A 952 41.16 -15.00 25.93
C TYR A 952 40.52 -16.39 25.80
N GLU A 953 41.30 -17.45 25.52
CA GLU A 953 40.77 -18.81 25.43
C GLU A 953 40.20 -19.32 26.76
N HIS A 954 40.88 -19.07 27.87
CA HIS A 954 40.39 -19.43 29.20
C HIS A 954 39.11 -18.65 29.54
N PHE A 955 39.05 -17.36 29.18
CA PHE A 955 37.86 -16.56 29.39
C PHE A 955 36.66 -17.06 28.57
N VAL A 956 36.86 -17.44 27.30
CA VAL A 956 35.80 -18.05 26.47
C VAL A 956 35.28 -19.35 27.09
N LYS A 957 36.15 -20.17 27.68
CA LYS A 957 35.72 -21.37 28.44
C LYS A 957 34.89 -21.00 29.65
N LEU A 958 35.31 -19.99 30.42
CA LEU A 958 34.55 -19.50 31.58
C LEU A 958 33.14 -19.05 31.18
N ILE A 959 33.00 -18.26 30.11
CA ILE A 959 31.69 -17.79 29.63
C ILE A 959 30.77 -18.96 29.26
N LYS A 960 31.28 -20.05 28.68
CA LYS A 960 30.48 -21.25 28.38
C LYS A 960 29.95 -21.92 29.63
N TYR A 961 30.75 -22.01 30.69
CA TYR A 961 30.29 -22.54 31.98
C TYR A 961 29.24 -21.62 32.63
N LEU A 962 29.38 -20.30 32.50
CA LEU A 962 28.38 -19.34 32.99
C LEU A 962 27.06 -19.37 32.21
N LEU A 963 27.07 -19.73 30.93
CA LEU A 963 25.86 -19.90 30.12
C LEU A 963 25.04 -21.13 30.54
N VAL A 964 25.73 -22.24 30.83
CA VAL A 964 25.11 -23.51 31.21
C VAL A 964 24.74 -23.52 32.70
N ASN A 965 25.56 -22.86 33.54
CA ASN A 965 25.37 -22.60 34.98
C ASN A 965 24.96 -23.86 35.78
N LYS A 966 25.60 -25.00 35.51
CA LYS A 966 25.38 -26.24 36.26
C LYS A 966 26.19 -26.24 37.56
N PRO A 967 25.65 -26.75 38.67
CA PRO A 967 26.37 -26.82 39.95
C PRO A 967 27.60 -27.73 39.89
N GLU A 968 27.57 -28.77 39.04
CA GLU A 968 28.64 -29.75 38.84
C GLU A 968 29.93 -29.15 38.26
N ASP A 969 29.85 -28.00 37.60
CA ASP A 969 30.98 -27.37 36.92
C ASP A 969 31.83 -26.48 37.84
N ARG A 970 31.51 -26.40 39.14
CA ARG A 970 32.16 -25.46 40.08
C ARG A 970 33.67 -25.64 40.16
N ASP A 971 34.15 -26.88 40.27
CA ASP A 971 35.58 -27.16 40.39
C ASP A 971 36.34 -26.76 39.12
N GLN A 972 35.70 -26.94 37.95
CA GLN A 972 36.27 -26.52 36.67
C GLN A 972 36.33 -24.99 36.56
N VAL A 973 35.33 -24.27 37.09
CA VAL A 973 35.36 -22.81 37.16
C VAL A 973 36.51 -22.34 38.06
N VAL A 974 36.71 -22.96 39.23
CA VAL A 974 37.82 -22.62 40.13
C VAL A 974 39.19 -22.81 39.45
N ILE A 975 39.38 -23.95 38.78
CA ILE A 975 40.62 -24.23 38.02
C ILE A 975 40.83 -23.15 36.94
N LEU A 976 39.79 -22.80 36.18
CA LEU A 976 39.91 -21.75 35.16
C LEU A 976 40.30 -20.38 35.73
N PHE A 977 39.84 -20.02 36.93
CA PHE A 977 40.26 -18.79 37.60
C PHE A 977 41.73 -18.82 38.02
N GLN A 978 42.22 -19.97 38.49
CA GLN A 978 43.63 -20.18 38.82
C GLN A 978 44.51 -20.11 37.55
N ASP A 979 44.11 -20.80 36.48
CA ASP A 979 44.80 -20.77 35.18
C ASP A 979 44.87 -19.34 34.62
N MET A 980 43.76 -18.58 34.68
CA MET A 980 43.73 -17.19 34.24
C MET A 980 44.64 -16.30 35.10
N LEU A 981 44.66 -16.49 36.42
CA LEU A 981 45.54 -15.74 37.32
C LEU A 981 47.02 -16.05 37.03
N GLU A 982 47.35 -17.32 36.79
CA GLU A 982 48.71 -17.73 36.44
C GLU A 982 49.17 -17.08 35.13
N VAL A 983 48.33 -17.12 34.08
CA VAL A 983 48.65 -16.46 32.79
C VAL A 983 48.85 -14.96 32.96
N VAL A 984 48.03 -14.27 33.76
CA VAL A 984 48.18 -12.83 33.99
C VAL A 984 49.46 -12.51 34.77
N THR A 985 49.72 -13.22 35.85
CA THR A 985 50.83 -12.91 36.77
C THR A 985 52.19 -13.36 36.22
N ARG A 986 52.29 -14.55 35.64
CA ARG A 986 53.55 -15.11 35.14
C ARG A 986 53.84 -14.76 33.69
N ASP A 987 52.84 -14.83 32.82
CA ASP A 987 53.07 -14.72 31.38
C ASP A 987 52.87 -13.30 30.82
N ILE A 988 52.03 -12.47 31.47
CA ILE A 988 51.72 -11.09 31.02
C ILE A 988 52.47 -10.02 31.84
N MET A 989 52.36 -10.04 33.17
CA MET A 989 52.90 -8.99 34.05
C MET A 989 54.36 -9.23 34.49
N MET A 990 54.87 -10.46 34.36
CA MET A 990 56.22 -10.93 34.77
C MET A 990 56.50 -10.73 36.28
N GLU A 991 57.01 -11.77 36.95
CA GLU A 991 56.94 -11.99 38.42
C GLU A 991 57.54 -10.90 39.36
N ASP A 992 58.19 -9.85 38.88
CA ASP A 992 58.92 -8.89 39.73
C ASP A 992 58.03 -7.85 40.46
N GLN A 993 56.78 -7.63 40.03
CA GLN A 993 55.90 -6.61 40.65
C GLN A 993 54.87 -7.17 41.64
N ILE A 994 54.42 -8.43 41.48
CA ILE A 994 53.31 -9.00 42.26
C ILE A 994 53.81 -9.84 43.45
N SER A 995 55.05 -10.37 43.38
CA SER A 995 55.66 -11.12 44.48
C SER A 995 55.70 -10.29 45.78
N SER A 996 55.89 -8.97 45.66
CA SER A 996 55.92 -8.08 46.83
C SER A 996 54.60 -7.96 47.59
N LEU A 997 53.47 -8.23 46.94
CA LEU A 997 52.13 -8.15 47.54
C LEU A 997 51.70 -9.50 48.14
N VAL A 998 52.02 -10.61 47.46
CA VAL A 998 51.75 -11.97 47.98
C VAL A 998 52.56 -12.22 49.26
N ASP A 999 53.79 -11.72 49.30
CA ASP A 999 54.64 -11.76 50.50
C ASP A 999 54.15 -10.81 51.62
N SER A 1000 53.54 -9.66 51.28
CA SER A 1000 53.01 -8.74 52.31
C SER A 1000 51.71 -9.24 52.96
N ILE A 1001 50.90 -10.02 52.22
CA ILE A 1001 49.68 -10.66 52.74
C ILE A 1001 50.02 -11.82 53.70
N HIS A 1002 51.25 -12.36 53.64
CA HIS A 1002 51.72 -13.46 54.52
C HIS A 1002 52.43 -12.99 55.80
N GLY A 1003 52.41 -11.69 56.12
CA GLY A 1003 52.81 -11.16 57.42
C GLY A 1003 54.31 -10.84 57.55
N GLY A 1004 54.61 -9.67 58.12
CA GLY A 1004 55.96 -9.15 58.32
C GLY A 1004 56.86 -9.98 59.25
N PRO A 1005 58.16 -9.60 59.36
CA PRO A 1005 59.21 -10.48 59.82
C PRO A 1005 59.18 -10.66 61.33
N GLY A 1006 58.96 -11.90 61.77
CA GLY A 1006 59.29 -12.33 63.13
C GLY A 1006 58.30 -13.30 63.74
N HIS A 1007 58.51 -14.60 63.55
CA HIS A 1007 58.77 -15.56 64.63
C HIS A 1007 58.90 -16.97 64.03
N GLU A 1008 60.05 -17.59 64.27
CA GLU A 1008 60.30 -19.02 64.08
C GLU A 1008 59.29 -19.82 64.92
N GLY A 1009 58.39 -20.52 64.25
CA GLY A 1009 57.42 -21.41 64.86
C GLY A 1009 56.87 -22.34 63.80
N MET A 1010 57.27 -23.60 63.86
CA MET A 1010 56.96 -24.69 62.93
C MET A 1010 55.44 -24.85 62.76
N VAL A 1011 54.88 -24.34 61.66
CA VAL A 1011 53.52 -24.64 61.18
C VAL A 1011 53.65 -25.64 60.03
N PRO A 1012 52.82 -26.71 59.93
CA PRO A 1012 53.01 -27.78 58.95
C PRO A 1012 52.93 -27.28 57.50
N LEU A 1013 53.70 -27.92 56.62
CA LEU A 1013 53.85 -27.66 55.18
C LEU A 1013 52.56 -27.84 54.33
N ASP A 1014 51.39 -27.99 54.96
CA ASP A 1014 50.12 -28.42 54.32
C ASP A 1014 49.09 -27.28 54.13
N GLN A 1015 49.46 -26.01 54.28
CA GLN A 1015 48.58 -24.86 53.99
C GLN A 1015 49.23 -23.84 53.05
N GLN A 1016 49.59 -24.26 51.84
CA GLN A 1016 49.54 -23.33 50.71
C GLN A 1016 48.06 -23.02 50.46
N TYR A 1017 47.59 -21.88 50.97
CA TYR A 1017 46.24 -21.39 50.69
C TYR A 1017 46.10 -21.15 49.17
N GLN A 1018 45.50 -22.10 48.46
CA GLN A 1018 45.16 -21.92 47.06
C GLN A 1018 44.08 -20.84 46.93
N LEU A 1019 44.44 -19.70 46.33
CA LEU A 1019 43.50 -18.64 45.96
C LEU A 1019 42.33 -19.25 45.16
N PHE A 1020 41.11 -18.79 45.44
CA PHE A 1020 39.85 -19.27 44.83
C PHE A 1020 39.36 -20.67 45.22
N ALA A 1021 40.15 -21.49 45.91
CA ALA A 1021 39.76 -22.87 46.28
C ALA A 1021 38.84 -22.95 47.51
N SER A 1022 38.74 -21.87 48.30
CA SER A 1022 37.91 -21.86 49.51
C SER A 1022 36.40 -21.88 49.19
N SER A 1023 35.62 -22.54 50.05
CA SER A 1023 34.16 -22.70 49.93
C SER A 1023 33.40 -21.38 50.19
N GLY A 1024 33.62 -20.40 49.30
CA GLY A 1024 33.06 -19.04 49.41
C GLY A 1024 33.82 -17.99 48.56
N ALA A 1025 34.97 -18.32 47.98
CA ALA A 1025 35.74 -17.37 47.18
C ALA A 1025 35.10 -17.04 45.82
N ILE A 1026 34.44 -18.00 45.18
CA ILE A 1026 33.75 -17.82 43.88
C ILE A 1026 32.25 -18.09 44.03
N LYS A 1027 31.44 -17.16 43.52
CA LYS A 1027 29.99 -17.23 43.42
C LYS A 1027 29.56 -18.04 42.19
N PHE A 1028 29.51 -19.36 42.32
CA PHE A 1028 29.01 -20.26 41.28
C PHE A 1028 28.36 -21.53 41.89
N PRO A 1029 27.17 -21.96 41.43
CA PRO A 1029 26.33 -21.37 40.38
C PRO A 1029 25.67 -20.05 40.82
N ILE A 1030 25.21 -19.25 39.86
CA ILE A 1030 24.59 -17.95 40.14
C ILE A 1030 23.10 -18.14 40.41
N GLU A 1031 22.64 -17.83 41.63
CA GLU A 1031 21.23 -17.85 42.00
C GLU A 1031 20.83 -16.57 42.77
N PRO A 1032 19.71 -15.90 42.42
CA PRO A 1032 18.83 -16.16 41.28
C PRO A 1032 19.43 -15.68 39.94
N VAL A 1033 19.24 -16.46 38.88
CA VAL A 1033 19.61 -16.03 37.52
C VAL A 1033 18.61 -15.00 37.03
N THR A 1034 19.00 -13.72 37.01
CA THR A 1034 18.18 -12.66 36.42
C THR A 1034 18.23 -12.75 34.88
N GLU A 1035 17.15 -12.37 34.20
CA GLU A 1035 17.13 -12.35 32.73
C GLU A 1035 18.17 -11.37 32.15
N ALA A 1036 18.45 -10.26 32.87
CA ALA A 1036 19.52 -9.33 32.53
C ALA A 1036 20.91 -10.00 32.58
N TRP A 1037 21.15 -10.88 33.56
CA TRP A 1037 22.39 -11.65 33.63
C TRP A 1037 22.53 -12.61 32.45
N LYS A 1038 21.47 -13.35 32.10
CA LYS A 1038 21.48 -14.25 30.93
C LYS A 1038 21.74 -13.49 29.64
N GLU A 1039 21.07 -12.35 29.43
CA GLU A 1039 21.27 -11.50 28.25
C GLU A 1039 22.73 -11.01 28.17
N LYS A 1040 23.30 -10.56 29.29
CA LYS A 1040 24.68 -10.07 29.38
C LYS A 1040 25.71 -11.15 29.02
N ILE A 1041 25.59 -12.35 29.61
CA ILE A 1041 26.51 -13.46 29.34
C ILE A 1041 26.34 -13.98 27.90
N LYS A 1042 25.11 -14.12 27.42
CA LYS A 1042 24.81 -14.54 26.03
C LYS A 1042 25.35 -13.54 24.99
N ARG A 1043 25.23 -12.24 25.26
CA ARG A 1043 25.80 -11.20 24.41
C ARG A 1043 27.32 -11.30 24.37
N LEU A 1044 27.96 -11.49 25.51
CA LEU A 1044 29.42 -11.58 25.58
C LEU A 1044 29.94 -12.85 24.89
N ASP A 1045 29.26 -13.98 25.05
CA ASP A 1045 29.56 -15.20 24.28
C ASP A 1045 29.50 -14.94 22.77
N LEU A 1046 28.45 -14.28 22.29
CA LEU A 1046 28.35 -13.90 20.89
C LEU A 1046 29.46 -12.93 20.48
N LEU A 1047 29.79 -11.93 21.30
CA LEU A 1047 30.83 -10.96 21.00
C LEU A 1047 32.21 -11.61 20.84
N LEU A 1048 32.54 -12.60 21.69
CA LEU A 1048 33.80 -13.34 21.65
C LEU A 1048 33.81 -14.40 20.55
N THR A 1049 32.76 -15.20 20.42
CA THR A 1049 32.79 -16.41 19.57
C THR A 1049 32.35 -16.17 18.11
N THR A 1050 31.73 -15.03 17.82
CA THR A 1050 31.18 -14.77 16.47
C THR A 1050 32.27 -14.49 15.45
N LYS A 1051 32.37 -15.40 14.47
CA LYS A 1051 33.30 -15.34 13.33
C LYS A 1051 32.70 -14.59 12.13
N GLU A 1052 33.47 -14.54 11.04
CA GLU A 1052 33.10 -13.85 9.79
C GLU A 1052 31.78 -14.34 9.15
N SER A 1053 31.30 -15.53 9.47
CA SER A 1053 30.00 -16.03 8.96
C SER A 1053 28.80 -15.18 9.41
N ALA A 1054 28.93 -14.42 10.49
CA ALA A 1054 27.92 -13.43 10.87
C ALA A 1054 27.88 -12.22 9.92
N MET A 1055 28.86 -12.08 9.02
CA MET A 1055 28.86 -11.06 7.97
C MET A 1055 27.67 -11.20 7.02
N ASP A 1056 27.07 -12.39 6.94
CA ASP A 1056 25.93 -12.70 6.09
C ASP A 1056 24.57 -12.72 6.81
N VAL A 1057 24.49 -12.26 8.06
CA VAL A 1057 23.25 -12.28 8.85
C VAL A 1057 22.40 -11.01 8.59
N PRO A 1058 21.09 -11.14 8.30
CA PRO A 1058 20.31 -12.37 8.19
C PRO A 1058 20.56 -13.11 6.88
N SER A 1059 20.58 -14.44 6.90
CA SER A 1059 20.79 -15.29 5.72
C SER A 1059 19.62 -15.25 4.73
N ASN A 1060 18.40 -15.07 5.24
CA ASN A 1060 17.18 -15.05 4.45
C ASN A 1060 17.11 -13.82 3.50
N LEU A 1061 16.86 -14.07 2.21
CA LEU A 1061 16.79 -13.03 1.18
C LEU A 1061 15.66 -12.01 1.42
N GLU A 1062 14.52 -12.44 1.95
CA GLU A 1062 13.39 -11.56 2.24
C GLU A 1062 13.69 -10.63 3.41
N ALA A 1063 14.29 -11.17 4.49
CA ALA A 1063 14.75 -10.37 5.62
C ALA A 1063 15.80 -9.32 5.19
N ARG A 1064 16.78 -9.73 4.36
CA ARG A 1064 17.78 -8.83 3.76
C ARG A 1064 17.13 -7.73 2.94
N ARG A 1065 16.15 -8.08 2.10
CA ARG A 1065 15.43 -7.12 1.25
C ARG A 1065 14.67 -6.11 2.09
N ARG A 1066 13.92 -6.55 3.11
CA ARG A 1066 13.13 -5.67 3.98
C ARG A 1066 13.99 -4.72 4.81
N ILE A 1067 15.07 -5.22 5.43
CA ILE A 1067 16.02 -4.37 6.18
C ILE A 1067 16.71 -3.37 5.26
N SER A 1068 17.17 -3.81 4.08
CA SER A 1068 17.83 -2.92 3.12
C SER A 1068 16.85 -1.86 2.62
N PHE A 1069 15.59 -2.23 2.34
CA PHE A 1069 14.54 -1.31 1.93
C PHE A 1069 14.24 -0.28 3.02
N PHE A 1070 14.03 -0.72 4.27
CA PHE A 1070 13.82 0.16 5.42
C PHE A 1070 14.96 1.16 5.57
N SER A 1071 16.20 0.67 5.59
CA SER A 1071 17.39 1.49 5.77
C SER A 1071 17.59 2.49 4.63
N ASN A 1072 17.44 2.04 3.38
CA ASN A 1072 17.53 2.90 2.20
C ASN A 1072 16.43 3.99 2.22
N SER A 1073 15.22 3.66 2.68
CA SER A 1073 14.11 4.61 2.77
C SER A 1073 14.37 5.79 3.72
N LEU A 1074 15.18 5.59 4.77
CA LEU A 1074 15.56 6.65 5.72
C LEU A 1074 16.49 7.70 5.08
N PHE A 1075 17.31 7.30 4.11
CA PHE A 1075 18.21 8.20 3.37
C PHE A 1075 17.55 8.82 2.12
N MET A 1076 16.40 8.28 1.70
CA MET A 1076 15.60 8.86 0.63
C MET A 1076 14.89 10.15 1.07
N ASP A 1077 14.37 10.90 0.08
CA ASP A 1077 13.53 12.05 0.37
C ASP A 1077 12.11 11.62 0.77
N MET A 1078 11.92 11.41 2.07
CA MET A 1078 10.63 11.10 2.72
C MET A 1078 10.02 12.35 3.40
N PRO A 1079 8.69 12.58 3.33
CA PRO A 1079 8.02 13.60 4.13
C PRO A 1079 8.15 13.30 5.63
N THR A 1080 8.31 14.34 6.45
CA THR A 1080 8.44 14.17 7.91
C THR A 1080 7.19 13.54 8.52
N ALA A 1081 7.37 12.54 9.39
CA ALA A 1081 6.26 11.90 10.08
C ALA A 1081 5.50 12.92 10.96
N PRO A 1082 4.18 13.08 10.79
CA PRO A 1082 3.39 13.89 11.71
C PRO A 1082 3.25 13.16 13.06
N LYS A 1083 2.93 13.90 14.14
CA LYS A 1083 2.56 13.27 15.43
C LYS A 1083 1.42 12.27 15.21
N VAL A 1084 1.39 11.17 15.96
CA VAL A 1084 0.35 10.11 15.81
C VAL A 1084 -1.06 10.70 15.81
N ARG A 1085 -1.34 11.64 16.73
CA ARG A 1085 -2.61 12.39 16.79
C ARG A 1085 -2.98 13.16 15.51
N ASN A 1086 -1.98 13.51 14.69
CA ASN A 1086 -2.11 14.26 13.44
C ASN A 1086 -2.02 13.35 12.20
N MET A 1087 -1.75 12.06 12.37
CA MET A 1087 -1.70 11.12 11.26
C MET A 1087 -3.08 10.95 10.64
N LEU A 1088 -3.13 10.91 9.30
CA LEU A 1088 -4.30 10.46 8.57
C LEU A 1088 -4.52 8.98 8.89
N SER A 1089 -5.78 8.58 9.11
CA SER A 1089 -6.08 7.15 9.18
C SER A 1089 -5.70 6.51 7.84
N PHE A 1090 -5.18 5.29 7.89
CA PHE A 1090 -4.83 4.52 6.69
C PHE A 1090 -6.07 4.06 5.88
N SER A 1091 -7.28 4.34 6.39
CA SER A 1091 -8.59 3.94 5.87
C SER A 1091 -9.13 4.85 4.78
#